data_AF-A0A2N2H4R0-F1
#
_entry.id   AF-A0A2N2H4R0-F1
#
_cell.length_a   1.000
_cell.length_b   1.000
_cell.length_c   1.000
_cell.angle_alpha   90.00
_cell.angle_beta   90.00
_cell.angle_gamma   90.00
#
_symmetry.space_group_name_H-M   'P 1'
#
loop_
_entity.id
_entity.type
_entity.pdbx_description
1 polymer ?
#
loop_
_entity_poly.entity_id
_entity_poly.type
_entity_poly.pdbx_seq_one_letter_code
_entity_poly.pdbx_strand_id
1 'polypeptide(L)'
;MRFIADLHIHSHYSRATSRDLVPEKLALWAQKKGIHLLGTGDFTHPGWVAELKENLVEAEQGLFRLRPDLEKRVENDLPQSCRSSPRFILSGELSCIYKKGGKTRKVHHLILMPDFDSLEKFNKALGRIGNIRSDGRPILGLDSKNLLEMVLEASDKGFFIPAHIWTPWFSLFGSKSGFDTIEECFEELTCHIHALETGLSSDPAMNGLFSALDGYVLVSNSDAHSPAKLGREANLFDVELDYDHVVEAMTGGGGFLGTIEFFPEEGKYHLDGHRKCGVCFEPEETNHCSAICPKCGKPLTVGVLNRVCELADRDTPVVSRDFHSLIPFPEILSEILSCGPATNKVTSAYEDLLERLGPELHILMDCSLEELKEAGGPLLAEGIRRMRLNQVIRDGGYDGEYGKIRLFQEDEKSRLAGQFGLFPTGRKAAPPSREREEHGAGKTRPTRKAVLSFTPSGTDPILDPLNPEQKEAVLHERGHLLIIAGPGTGKTMTLTHRIAFLVREGVDPSRVLALTFTNKAAREMEGRIRSLAPGEGSLHVRVSTFHRFCMNVLRGAGERSGVPPDFILCSQWDSEKIAERVGGELNLKSGAIRAFLKHLPRLKRESLLDETPDPSMEQMLPLFHAYRQRLRESRMLDLDDLELETYRLFRASPEILRACADRAQWIFVDEYQDTDPIEAAILRTLVSPESHPYPAGHEQGGGRICAIGDPDQAIYGFRGAEVRSFHAFQKDYPGATVVSLVRNYRSTQTILNGAATILQKEKPLKGQNGHGDPILTASCRTAEEEAEMVVSEIERLIGGISHFSLDSGRVSSHEEGEGGYGFGDIAVLFRLNAQGEKLEEALQRSGIPYVRSGEKPLVMQHPVHTLWRFLLAAAYPKEPHYRELYLALPGIEGKKGKTVLRSFSPNGPVEEVVQRAAEIHSFNVSNEETREPLRRLLDLTANFAGNLKAFLDLLSMDRGIDHQVLAGDRVALMSLHAAKGLEWPFVFITGCEEGLLPCTIFGEMDEEEEKRLFYVGMTRARKTLFLSHAKSRILSGRTLQSNPSPFLTLIPEGLWAPLARPEWKTRKKTNRQLDLF
;
A
#
# COMPACT_ATOMS: atom_id res chain seq x y z
N MET A 1 -11.40 -16.38 40.49
CA MET A 1 -10.23 -17.27 40.68
C MET A 1 -9.00 -16.45 40.38
N ARG A 2 -7.99 -16.41 41.26
CA ARG A 2 -6.78 -15.63 41.00
C ARG A 2 -5.84 -16.33 40.02
N PHE A 3 -5.44 -15.65 38.95
CA PHE A 3 -4.48 -16.19 37.97
C PHE A 3 -3.65 -15.09 37.28
N ILE A 4 -2.57 -15.52 36.62
CA ILE A 4 -1.62 -14.65 35.89
C ILE A 4 -1.76 -14.88 34.39
N ALA A 5 -1.86 -13.81 33.62
CA ALA A 5 -2.02 -13.87 32.17
C ALA A 5 -0.98 -13.01 31.42
N ASP A 6 -0.41 -13.55 30.34
CA ASP A 6 0.50 -12.85 29.43
C ASP A 6 -0.03 -12.98 28.00
N LEU A 7 -0.64 -11.91 27.50
CA LEU A 7 -1.53 -11.92 26.32
C LEU A 7 -0.79 -11.55 25.02
N HIS A 8 0.33 -10.84 25.12
CA HIS A 8 1.11 -10.37 23.98
C HIS A 8 2.41 -11.16 23.83
N ILE A 9 2.40 -12.10 22.88
CA ILE A 9 3.58 -12.90 22.51
C ILE A 9 3.67 -13.05 20.99
N HIS A 10 4.79 -13.58 20.52
CA HIS A 10 4.97 -13.94 19.11
C HIS A 10 5.12 -15.44 18.90
N SER A 11 4.96 -15.85 17.64
CA SER A 11 5.22 -17.18 17.11
C SER A 11 6.57 -17.25 16.39
N HIS A 12 6.97 -18.45 16.00
CA HIS A 12 8.14 -18.67 15.15
C HIS A 12 7.93 -18.23 13.67
N TYR A 13 6.72 -17.78 13.29
CA TYR A 13 6.45 -17.17 11.97
C TYR A 13 6.74 -15.66 11.94
N SER A 14 6.90 -15.02 13.09
CA SER A 14 7.35 -13.63 13.17
C SER A 14 8.85 -13.49 12.90
N ARG A 15 9.26 -12.32 12.40
CA ARG A 15 10.69 -12.01 12.24
C ARG A 15 11.40 -11.86 13.58
N ALA A 16 12.66 -12.29 13.61
CA ALA A 16 13.58 -12.11 14.73
C ALA A 16 13.12 -12.79 16.04
N THR A 17 12.29 -13.82 15.94
CA THR A 17 11.84 -14.64 17.07
C THR A 17 12.52 -16.01 17.11
N SER A 18 12.44 -16.68 18.25
CA SER A 18 12.94 -18.05 18.41
C SER A 18 12.09 -19.05 17.63
N ARG A 19 12.74 -20.07 17.05
CA ARG A 19 12.05 -21.24 16.49
C ARG A 19 11.32 -22.08 17.53
N ASP A 20 11.66 -21.90 18.80
CA ASP A 20 11.03 -22.59 19.92
C ASP A 20 9.70 -21.93 20.35
N LEU A 21 9.22 -20.88 19.67
CA LEU A 21 7.87 -20.34 19.88
C LEU A 21 6.83 -21.20 19.15
N VAL A 22 6.66 -22.41 19.69
CA VAL A 22 5.67 -23.42 19.28
C VAL A 22 4.79 -23.77 20.49
N PRO A 23 3.55 -24.26 20.31
CA PRO A 23 2.58 -24.39 21.39
C PRO A 23 3.08 -25.21 22.59
N GLU A 24 3.81 -26.30 22.35
CA GLU A 24 4.34 -27.18 23.39
C GLU A 24 5.40 -26.49 24.26
N LYS A 25 6.30 -25.72 23.63
CA LYS A 25 7.34 -24.99 24.34
C LYS A 25 6.77 -23.77 25.06
N LEU A 26 5.76 -23.12 24.51
CA LEU A 26 5.02 -22.06 25.19
C LEU A 26 4.35 -22.60 26.46
N ALA A 27 3.62 -23.72 26.37
CA ALA A 27 3.00 -24.35 27.54
C ALA A 27 4.02 -24.80 28.59
N LEU A 28 5.17 -25.34 28.16
CA LEU A 28 6.26 -25.73 29.07
C LEU A 28 6.78 -24.53 29.87
N TRP A 29 7.06 -23.43 29.17
CA TRP A 29 7.57 -22.22 29.83
C TRP A 29 6.50 -21.51 30.65
N ALA A 30 5.23 -21.52 30.23
CA ALA A 30 4.11 -21.03 31.03
C ALA A 30 4.10 -21.66 32.42
N GLN A 31 4.23 -22.98 32.48
CA GLN A 31 4.25 -23.76 33.72
C GLN A 31 5.48 -23.46 34.58
N LYS A 32 6.68 -23.34 33.97
CA LYS A 32 7.89 -22.94 34.70
C LYS A 32 7.76 -21.53 35.29
N LYS A 33 7.13 -20.61 34.55
CA LYS A 33 6.92 -19.23 34.98
C LYS A 33 5.79 -19.09 36.00
N GLY A 34 4.77 -19.95 35.96
CA GLY A 34 3.54 -19.83 36.76
C GLY A 34 2.46 -19.00 36.07
N ILE A 35 2.49 -18.96 34.73
CA ILE A 35 1.49 -18.27 33.90
C ILE A 35 0.37 -19.26 33.60
N HIS A 36 -0.87 -18.81 33.80
CA HIS A 36 -2.06 -19.65 33.70
C HIS A 36 -2.82 -19.41 32.38
N LEU A 37 -2.73 -18.21 31.83
CA LEU A 37 -3.32 -17.84 30.55
C LEU A 37 -2.27 -17.18 29.65
N LEU A 38 -2.12 -17.69 28.42
CA LEU A 38 -1.18 -17.18 27.43
C LEU A 38 -1.90 -16.76 26.14
N GLY A 39 -1.47 -15.64 25.55
CA GLY A 39 -1.77 -15.38 24.16
C GLY A 39 -1.18 -16.47 23.24
N THR A 40 -1.79 -16.72 22.09
CA THR A 40 -1.18 -17.59 21.06
C THR A 40 -0.13 -16.86 20.22
N GLY A 41 -0.24 -15.53 20.10
CA GLY A 41 0.55 -14.70 19.19
C GLY A 41 0.23 -14.96 17.72
N ASP A 42 0.49 -13.96 16.87
CA ASP A 42 0.56 -14.04 15.40
C ASP A 42 -0.56 -14.82 14.67
N PHE A 43 -1.76 -14.87 15.23
CA PHE A 43 -2.90 -15.60 14.70
C PHE A 43 -3.38 -15.15 13.29
N THR A 44 -2.76 -14.14 12.71
CA THR A 44 -2.99 -13.68 11.34
C THR A 44 -2.30 -14.55 10.30
N HIS A 45 -1.23 -15.27 10.67
CA HIS A 45 -0.46 -16.08 9.73
C HIS A 45 -1.16 -17.43 9.45
N PRO A 46 -1.59 -17.74 8.20
CA PRO A 46 -2.37 -18.95 7.92
C PRO A 46 -1.67 -20.25 8.28
N GLY A 47 -0.34 -20.32 8.13
CA GLY A 47 0.45 -21.48 8.54
C GLY A 47 0.45 -21.68 10.05
N TRP A 48 0.47 -20.58 10.82
CA TRP A 48 0.42 -20.65 12.28
C TRP A 48 -0.96 -21.05 12.77
N VAL A 49 -2.02 -20.51 12.17
CA VAL A 49 -3.41 -20.90 12.47
C VAL A 49 -3.62 -22.40 12.26
N ALA A 50 -3.05 -22.97 11.20
CA ALA A 50 -3.11 -24.40 10.95
C ALA A 50 -2.43 -25.21 12.08
N GLU A 51 -1.24 -24.79 12.52
CA GLU A 51 -0.54 -25.41 13.65
C GLU A 51 -1.27 -25.26 14.98
N LEU A 52 -1.89 -24.10 15.24
CA LEU A 52 -2.72 -23.89 16.41
C LEU A 52 -3.93 -24.83 16.41
N LYS A 53 -4.64 -24.95 15.28
CA LYS A 53 -5.76 -25.89 15.13
C LYS A 53 -5.34 -27.35 15.25
N GLU A 54 -4.13 -27.68 14.82
CA GLU A 54 -3.60 -29.02 14.99
C GLU A 54 -3.31 -29.32 16.46
N ASN A 55 -2.65 -28.41 17.19
CA ASN A 55 -2.10 -28.69 18.51
C ASN A 55 -3.02 -28.32 19.69
N LEU A 56 -4.00 -27.45 19.48
CA LEU A 56 -4.89 -26.95 20.51
C LEU A 56 -6.30 -27.55 20.41
N VAL A 57 -6.93 -27.73 21.58
CA VAL A 57 -8.33 -28.13 21.72
C VAL A 57 -9.03 -27.16 22.68
N GLU A 58 -10.32 -26.94 22.50
CA GLU A 58 -11.12 -26.11 23.40
C GLU A 58 -11.12 -26.69 24.82
N ALA A 59 -11.02 -25.81 25.82
CA ALA A 59 -10.96 -26.17 27.23
C ALA A 59 -12.12 -25.55 28.01
N GLU A 60 -12.25 -24.23 27.93
CA GLU A 60 -13.35 -23.42 28.44
C GLU A 60 -13.84 -22.52 27.30
N GLN A 61 -14.96 -21.82 27.52
CA GLN A 61 -15.54 -20.96 26.48
C GLN A 61 -14.53 -19.92 26.00
N GLY A 62 -14.10 -20.07 24.73
CA GLY A 62 -13.12 -19.20 24.07
C GLY A 62 -11.67 -19.34 24.53
N LEU A 63 -11.37 -20.34 25.36
CA LEU A 63 -10.01 -20.68 25.78
C LEU A 63 -9.61 -22.08 25.33
N PHE A 64 -8.33 -22.25 25.02
CA PHE A 64 -7.79 -23.46 24.45
C PHE A 64 -6.70 -24.06 25.33
N ARG A 65 -6.42 -25.35 25.17
CA ARG A 65 -5.30 -26.04 25.81
C ARG A 65 -4.62 -26.97 24.81
N LEU A 66 -3.41 -27.41 25.14
CA LEU A 66 -2.73 -28.43 24.34
C LEU A 66 -3.56 -29.71 24.28
N ARG A 67 -3.47 -30.39 23.13
CA ARG A 67 -4.04 -31.74 22.99
C ARG A 67 -3.52 -32.65 24.13
N PRO A 68 -4.35 -33.52 24.73
CA PRO A 68 -3.96 -34.27 25.92
C PRO A 68 -2.70 -35.15 25.79
N ASP A 69 -2.36 -35.60 24.58
CA ASP A 69 -1.13 -36.37 24.32
C ASP A 69 0.13 -35.49 24.25
N LEU A 70 0.00 -34.22 23.83
CA LEU A 70 1.07 -33.23 23.86
C LEU A 70 1.28 -32.68 25.26
N GLU A 71 0.20 -32.42 25.99
CA GLU A 71 0.21 -31.98 27.39
C GLU A 71 1.01 -32.97 28.26
N LYS A 72 0.72 -34.27 28.14
CA LYS A 72 1.49 -35.34 28.84
C LYS A 72 2.97 -35.39 28.46
N ARG A 73 3.33 -35.05 27.22
CA ARG A 73 4.75 -35.00 26.80
C ARG A 73 5.46 -33.84 27.49
N VAL A 74 4.83 -32.68 27.54
CA VAL A 74 5.35 -31.49 28.23
C VAL A 74 5.52 -31.74 29.72
N GLU A 75 4.57 -32.42 30.38
CA GLU A 75 4.64 -32.76 31.80
C GLU A 75 5.86 -33.63 32.17
N ASN A 76 6.36 -34.47 31.25
CA ASN A 76 7.53 -35.31 31.49
C ASN A 76 8.84 -34.49 31.61
N ASP A 77 8.87 -33.32 30.98
CA ASP A 77 10.04 -32.42 30.98
C ASP A 77 9.95 -31.35 32.09
N LEU A 78 8.94 -31.44 32.97
CA LEU A 78 8.66 -30.46 34.02
C LEU A 78 8.80 -31.03 35.44
N PRO A 79 9.40 -30.27 36.37
CA PRO A 79 9.35 -30.57 37.80
C PRO A 79 7.90 -30.68 38.29
N GLN A 80 7.64 -31.63 39.19
CA GLN A 80 6.28 -31.86 39.72
C GLN A 80 5.69 -30.61 40.37
N SER A 81 6.54 -29.78 40.99
CA SER A 81 6.20 -28.50 41.63
C SER A 81 5.67 -27.45 40.65
N CYS A 82 5.97 -27.56 39.35
CA CYS A 82 5.58 -26.58 38.33
C CYS A 82 4.41 -27.04 37.45
N ARG A 83 3.99 -28.31 37.55
CA ARG A 83 2.96 -28.87 36.68
C ARG A 83 1.62 -28.17 36.90
N SER A 84 1.10 -27.58 35.84
CA SER A 84 -0.21 -26.95 35.78
C SER A 84 -0.77 -27.07 34.36
N SER A 85 -2.04 -26.72 34.16
CA SER A 85 -2.68 -26.80 32.86
C SER A 85 -2.94 -25.38 32.34
N PRO A 86 -1.97 -24.74 31.66
CA PRO A 86 -2.14 -23.39 31.14
C PRO A 86 -3.20 -23.37 30.01
N ARG A 87 -3.86 -22.23 29.87
CA ARG A 87 -4.80 -21.93 28.78
C ARG A 87 -4.18 -20.99 27.76
N PHE A 88 -4.70 -21.08 26.55
CA PHE A 88 -4.38 -20.21 25.44
C PHE A 88 -5.60 -19.39 25.04
N ILE A 89 -5.39 -18.10 24.80
CA ILE A 89 -6.35 -17.19 24.18
C ILE A 89 -5.81 -16.77 22.81
N LEU A 90 -6.67 -16.80 21.79
CA LEU A 90 -6.27 -16.46 20.43
C LEU A 90 -5.90 -14.98 20.37
N SER A 91 -4.62 -14.70 20.15
CA SER A 91 -4.08 -13.34 20.09
C SER A 91 -3.17 -13.13 18.89
N GLY A 92 -3.07 -11.89 18.42
CA GLY A 92 -2.03 -11.50 17.49
C GLY A 92 -1.81 -10.00 17.40
N GLU A 93 -0.57 -9.62 17.12
CA GLU A 93 -0.15 -8.24 16.93
C GLU A 93 -0.18 -7.87 15.44
N LEU A 94 -0.72 -6.69 15.13
CA LEU A 94 -0.77 -6.14 13.78
C LEU A 94 -0.10 -4.77 13.74
N SER A 95 0.68 -4.50 12.68
CA SER A 95 1.39 -3.23 12.50
C SER A 95 0.68 -2.37 11.45
N CYS A 96 0.10 -1.26 11.87
CA CYS A 96 -0.54 -0.29 10.97
C CYS A 96 0.42 0.86 10.66
N ILE A 97 0.75 1.05 9.37
CA ILE A 97 1.55 2.16 8.87
C ILE A 97 0.75 2.89 7.79
N TYR A 98 0.32 4.11 8.07
CA TYR A 98 -0.60 4.86 7.21
C TYR A 98 -0.48 6.37 7.43
N LYS A 99 -1.13 7.17 6.58
CA LYS A 99 -1.18 8.63 6.77
C LYS A 99 -2.46 9.07 7.47
N LYS A 100 -2.31 9.91 8.51
CA LYS A 100 -3.41 10.60 9.18
C LYS A 100 -2.93 11.91 9.80
N GLY A 101 -3.72 12.97 9.67
CA GLY A 101 -3.35 14.31 10.18
C GLY A 101 -2.07 14.89 9.56
N GLY A 102 -1.77 14.54 8.30
CA GLY A 102 -0.57 15.03 7.60
C GLY A 102 0.75 14.37 8.01
N LYS A 103 0.72 13.36 8.90
CA LYS A 103 1.89 12.58 9.33
C LYS A 103 1.72 11.10 9.01
N THR A 104 2.83 10.39 8.86
CA THR A 104 2.84 8.92 8.79
C THR A 104 2.75 8.38 10.21
N ARG A 105 1.65 7.69 10.49
CA ARG A 105 1.34 7.04 11.76
C ARG A 105 1.80 5.59 11.69
N LYS A 106 2.37 5.12 12.79
CA LYS A 106 2.86 3.75 12.95
C LYS A 106 2.40 3.30 14.33
N VAL A 107 1.45 2.40 14.36
CA VAL A 107 0.81 1.97 15.61
C VAL A 107 0.62 0.46 15.54
N HIS A 108 0.99 -0.22 16.61
CA HIS A 108 0.69 -1.63 16.75
C HIS A 108 -0.55 -1.86 17.60
N HIS A 109 -1.26 -2.94 17.31
CA HIS A 109 -2.47 -3.32 18.02
C HIS A 109 -2.44 -4.81 18.32
N LEU A 110 -2.76 -5.16 19.56
CA LEU A 110 -3.01 -6.53 20.00
C LEU A 110 -4.51 -6.80 19.89
N ILE A 111 -4.86 -7.88 19.20
CA ILE A 111 -6.26 -8.28 19.00
C ILE A 111 -6.45 -9.65 19.63
N LEU A 112 -7.53 -9.80 20.42
CA LEU A 112 -7.95 -11.07 20.99
C LEU A 112 -9.24 -11.53 20.30
N MET A 113 -9.29 -12.79 19.86
CA MET A 113 -10.48 -13.37 19.24
C MET A 113 -11.07 -14.47 20.12
N PRO A 114 -12.40 -14.57 20.21
CA PRO A 114 -13.07 -15.58 21.04
C PRO A 114 -12.92 -17.00 20.47
N ASP A 115 -12.83 -17.14 19.15
CA ASP A 115 -12.86 -18.44 18.49
C ASP A 115 -12.18 -18.41 17.11
N PHE A 116 -11.93 -19.61 16.56
CA PHE A 116 -11.28 -19.76 15.26
C PHE A 116 -12.14 -19.30 14.08
N ASP A 117 -13.48 -19.32 14.18
CA ASP A 117 -14.37 -18.89 13.09
C ASP A 117 -14.31 -17.36 12.93
N SER A 118 -14.37 -16.63 14.04
CA SER A 118 -14.18 -15.18 14.14
C SER A 118 -12.82 -14.77 13.61
N LEU A 119 -11.75 -15.46 14.05
CA LEU A 119 -10.39 -15.29 13.56
C LEU A 119 -10.30 -15.49 12.04
N GLU A 120 -10.90 -16.56 11.49
CA GLU A 120 -10.84 -16.84 10.05
C GLU A 120 -11.61 -15.81 9.22
N LYS A 121 -12.75 -15.31 9.71
CA LYS A 121 -13.47 -14.19 9.10
C LYS A 121 -12.58 -12.95 9.06
N PHE A 122 -11.92 -12.62 10.17
CA PHE A 122 -11.00 -11.49 10.27
C PHE A 122 -9.82 -11.65 9.29
N ASN A 123 -9.13 -12.79 9.30
CA ASN A 123 -8.01 -13.06 8.39
C ASN A 123 -8.43 -13.03 6.91
N LYS A 124 -9.64 -13.49 6.59
CA LYS A 124 -10.20 -13.43 5.23
C LYS A 124 -10.41 -11.99 4.77
N ALA A 125 -10.84 -11.10 5.66
CA ALA A 125 -10.98 -9.68 5.40
C ALA A 125 -9.61 -8.99 5.30
N LEU A 126 -8.71 -9.26 6.25
CA LEU A 126 -7.34 -8.73 6.29
C LEU A 126 -6.52 -9.09 5.05
N GLY A 127 -6.65 -10.33 4.58
CA GLY A 127 -6.01 -10.81 3.35
C GLY A 127 -6.53 -10.15 2.07
N ARG A 128 -7.59 -9.33 2.12
CA ARG A 128 -8.00 -8.45 0.99
C ARG A 128 -7.20 -7.16 0.96
N ILE A 129 -6.59 -6.78 2.08
CA ILE A 129 -5.95 -5.49 2.29
C ILE A 129 -4.42 -5.63 2.31
N GLY A 130 -3.89 -6.61 3.05
CA GLY A 130 -2.46 -6.79 3.21
C GLY A 130 -2.01 -8.24 3.04
N ASN A 131 -0.70 -8.42 2.96
CA ASN A 131 -0.10 -9.74 2.94
C ASN A 131 0.05 -10.28 4.37
N ILE A 132 -0.79 -11.26 4.72
CA ILE A 132 -0.77 -11.94 6.02
C ILE A 132 0.11 -13.20 6.03
N ARG A 133 0.77 -13.54 4.91
CA ARG A 133 1.51 -14.81 4.72
C ARG A 133 3.04 -14.66 4.82
N SER A 134 3.56 -13.44 4.85
CA SER A 134 5.03 -13.21 4.86
C SER A 134 5.64 -13.12 6.25
N ASP A 135 4.82 -12.81 7.25
CA ASP A 135 5.25 -12.51 8.61
C ASP A 135 4.11 -12.84 9.58
N GLY A 136 4.44 -13.26 10.79
CA GLY A 136 3.49 -13.45 11.89
C GLY A 136 2.80 -12.14 12.28
N ARG A 137 3.51 -11.02 12.18
CA ARG A 137 3.01 -9.65 12.35
C ARG A 137 2.91 -8.94 11.01
N PRO A 138 1.74 -8.92 10.35
CA PRO A 138 1.57 -8.27 9.07
C PRO A 138 1.71 -6.75 9.19
N ILE A 139 2.38 -6.13 8.21
CA ILE A 139 2.43 -4.68 8.04
C ILE A 139 1.31 -4.27 7.09
N LEU A 140 0.44 -3.40 7.58
CA LEU A 140 -0.77 -2.99 6.89
C LEU A 140 -0.73 -1.49 6.60
N GLY A 141 -1.00 -1.14 5.34
CA GLY A 141 -1.29 0.22 4.91
C GLY A 141 -2.64 0.75 5.37
N LEU A 142 -3.11 0.36 6.56
CA LEU A 142 -4.50 0.53 6.99
C LEU A 142 -4.58 1.44 8.23
N ASP A 143 -5.56 2.35 8.21
CA ASP A 143 -5.91 3.18 9.36
C ASP A 143 -6.33 2.33 10.57
N SER A 144 -5.91 2.71 11.77
CA SER A 144 -6.20 1.97 13.02
C SER A 144 -7.70 1.91 13.33
N LYS A 145 -8.46 2.95 12.98
CA LYS A 145 -9.92 2.98 13.07
C LYS A 145 -10.55 1.92 12.17
N ASN A 146 -10.10 1.83 10.92
CA ASN A 146 -10.61 0.84 9.97
C ASN A 146 -10.24 -0.58 10.39
N LEU A 147 -9.07 -0.77 11.03
CA LEU A 147 -8.71 -2.07 11.59
C LEU A 147 -9.66 -2.46 12.73
N LEU A 148 -9.99 -1.53 13.62
CA LEU A 148 -10.96 -1.74 14.70
C LEU A 148 -12.35 -2.07 14.14
N GLU A 149 -12.82 -1.34 13.13
CA GLU A 149 -14.08 -1.63 12.44
C GLU A 149 -14.09 -3.08 11.90
N MET A 150 -13.00 -3.53 11.26
CA MET A 150 -12.88 -4.91 10.76
C MET A 150 -12.90 -5.96 11.87
N VAL A 151 -12.37 -5.66 13.06
CA VAL A 151 -12.46 -6.57 14.21
C VAL A 151 -13.91 -6.69 14.66
N LEU A 152 -14.60 -5.57 14.83
CA LEU A 152 -16.01 -5.52 15.25
C LEU A 152 -16.94 -6.17 14.22
N GLU A 153 -16.64 -6.06 12.92
CA GLU A 153 -17.36 -6.76 11.85
C GLU A 153 -17.13 -8.28 11.88
N ALA A 154 -15.93 -8.72 12.24
CA ALA A 154 -15.60 -10.14 12.32
C ALA A 154 -16.28 -10.81 13.53
N SER A 155 -16.31 -10.11 14.67
CA SER A 155 -16.97 -10.53 15.89
C SER A 155 -17.23 -9.31 16.80
N ASP A 156 -18.46 -9.21 17.30
CA ASP A 156 -18.85 -8.23 18.32
C ASP A 156 -18.16 -8.47 19.67
N LYS A 157 -17.63 -9.68 19.86
CA LYS A 157 -16.82 -10.07 21.01
C LYS A 157 -15.31 -9.87 20.82
N GLY A 158 -14.85 -9.48 19.63
CA GLY A 158 -13.42 -9.25 19.38
C GLY A 158 -12.89 -8.11 20.25
N PHE A 159 -11.76 -8.33 20.94
CA PHE A 159 -11.18 -7.34 21.85
C PHE A 159 -9.94 -6.68 21.25
N PHE A 160 -9.89 -5.35 21.30
CA PHE A 160 -8.89 -4.54 20.61
C PHE A 160 -8.09 -3.72 21.62
N ILE A 161 -6.77 -3.89 21.63
CA ILE A 161 -5.86 -3.24 22.57
C ILE A 161 -4.75 -2.54 21.76
N PRO A 162 -4.67 -1.19 21.77
CA PRO A 162 -3.48 -0.48 21.31
C PRO A 162 -2.24 -0.96 22.06
N ALA A 163 -1.25 -1.46 21.32
CA ALA A 163 -0.08 -2.13 21.89
C ALA A 163 1.07 -1.15 22.17
N HIS A 164 1.82 -1.40 23.26
CA HIS A 164 3.02 -0.66 23.70
C HIS A 164 2.99 0.84 23.40
N ILE A 165 1.97 1.51 23.93
CA ILE A 165 1.50 2.85 23.56
C ILE A 165 2.55 3.98 23.65
N TRP A 166 3.73 3.75 24.23
CA TRP A 166 4.77 4.76 24.39
C TRP A 166 6.00 4.62 23.50
N THR A 167 6.22 3.47 22.84
CA THR A 167 7.47 3.27 22.09
C THR A 167 7.63 4.38 21.03
N PRO A 168 8.79 5.03 20.88
CA PRO A 168 8.86 6.29 20.11
C PRO A 168 8.34 6.20 18.67
N TRP A 169 8.38 5.01 18.06
CA TRP A 169 8.23 4.80 16.62
C TRP A 169 7.05 3.94 16.18
N PHE A 170 6.46 3.11 17.05
CA PHE A 170 5.45 2.12 16.67
C PHE A 170 4.30 2.08 17.68
N SER A 171 3.88 3.24 18.16
CA SER A 171 2.90 3.31 19.25
C SER A 171 1.90 4.44 19.10
N LEU A 172 0.88 4.40 19.95
CA LEU A 172 -0.20 5.36 19.98
C LEU A 172 0.28 6.77 20.38
N PHE A 173 1.15 6.90 21.39
CA PHE A 173 1.64 8.18 21.93
C PHE A 173 3.14 8.43 21.68
N GLY A 174 3.81 7.60 20.88
CA GLY A 174 5.22 7.72 20.60
C GLY A 174 5.63 9.10 20.08
N SER A 175 6.78 9.60 20.53
CA SER A 175 7.27 10.96 20.26
C SER A 175 7.52 11.28 18.78
N LYS A 176 7.45 10.29 17.87
CA LYS A 176 7.75 10.45 16.44
C LYS A 176 6.55 10.17 15.54
N SER A 177 5.89 9.04 15.72
CA SER A 177 4.76 8.60 14.88
C SER A 177 3.41 8.64 15.58
N GLY A 178 3.39 8.81 16.91
CA GLY A 178 2.20 8.76 17.75
C GLY A 178 1.36 10.03 17.70
N PHE A 179 0.13 9.90 18.15
CA PHE A 179 -0.87 10.93 18.38
C PHE A 179 -0.66 11.60 19.74
N ASP A 180 -1.36 12.71 19.96
CA ASP A 180 -1.39 13.39 21.25
C ASP A 180 -2.65 12.98 22.06
N THR A 181 -3.68 12.43 21.39
CA THR A 181 -4.92 11.93 21.98
C THR A 181 -5.37 10.61 21.34
N ILE A 182 -6.21 9.84 22.03
CA ILE A 182 -6.73 8.55 21.53
C ILE A 182 -7.80 8.81 20.44
N GLU A 183 -8.57 9.88 20.60
CA GLU A 183 -9.63 10.33 19.70
C GLU A 183 -9.10 10.68 18.30
N GLU A 184 -7.87 11.23 18.20
CA GLU A 184 -7.23 11.45 16.89
C GLU A 184 -6.95 10.13 16.14
N CYS A 185 -6.75 9.04 16.87
CA CYS A 185 -6.48 7.72 16.29
C CYS A 185 -7.77 7.02 15.87
N PHE A 186 -8.74 6.92 16.78
CA PHE A 186 -9.94 6.08 16.60
C PHE A 186 -11.23 6.85 16.29
N GLU A 187 -11.24 8.18 16.41
CA GLU A 187 -12.37 9.05 16.12
C GLU A 187 -13.64 8.58 16.85
N GLU A 188 -14.77 8.43 16.16
CA GLU A 188 -16.03 7.98 16.75
C GLU A 188 -15.99 6.57 17.33
N LEU A 189 -15.01 5.74 16.95
CA LEU A 189 -14.85 4.39 17.48
C LEU A 189 -14.03 4.33 18.78
N THR A 190 -13.58 5.48 19.30
CA THR A 190 -12.82 5.56 20.56
C THR A 190 -13.56 4.90 21.74
N CYS A 191 -14.90 4.92 21.73
CA CYS A 191 -15.72 4.29 22.77
C CYS A 191 -15.61 2.75 22.84
N HIS A 192 -15.02 2.11 21.83
CA HIS A 192 -14.75 0.66 21.80
C HIS A 192 -13.34 0.30 22.31
N ILE A 193 -12.51 1.29 22.64
CA ILE A 193 -11.22 1.06 23.27
C ILE A 193 -11.43 1.08 24.79
N HIS A 194 -11.03 0.01 25.46
CA HIS A 194 -11.20 -0.12 26.91
C HIS A 194 -9.91 -0.44 27.66
N ALA A 195 -8.92 -1.00 26.97
CA ALA A 195 -7.62 -1.32 27.55
C ALA A 195 -6.49 -0.81 26.66
N LEU A 196 -5.34 -0.51 27.27
CA LEU A 196 -4.14 -0.02 26.60
C LEU A 196 -2.93 -0.78 27.14
N GLU A 197 -2.05 -1.26 26.26
CA GLU A 197 -0.82 -1.93 26.67
C GLU A 197 0.33 -0.91 26.76
N THR A 198 0.95 -0.81 27.94
CA THR A 198 1.94 0.23 28.25
C THR A 198 3.32 -0.05 27.65
N GLY A 199 3.72 -1.32 27.63
CA GLY A 199 5.00 -1.81 27.11
C GLY A 199 6.19 -1.59 28.07
N LEU A 200 7.31 -2.24 27.73
CA LEU A 200 8.48 -2.50 28.59
C LEU A 200 9.32 -1.28 29.05
N SER A 201 8.85 -0.05 28.89
CA SER A 201 9.61 1.17 29.18
C SER A 201 8.82 2.21 29.98
N SER A 202 7.62 1.84 30.44
CA SER A 202 6.77 2.63 31.33
C SER A 202 6.10 1.73 32.35
N ASP A 203 5.73 2.28 33.51
CA ASP A 203 4.98 1.58 34.55
C ASP A 203 3.68 2.34 34.90
N PRO A 204 2.78 1.77 35.72
CA PRO A 204 1.55 2.44 36.12
C PRO A 204 1.76 3.77 36.84
N ALA A 205 2.87 3.94 37.56
CA ALA A 205 3.19 5.21 38.23
C ALA A 205 3.51 6.31 37.21
N MET A 206 4.30 6.03 36.18
CA MET A 206 4.55 6.97 35.08
C MET A 206 3.25 7.33 34.35
N ASN A 207 2.44 6.31 34.01
CA ASN A 207 1.18 6.49 33.29
C ASN A 207 0.14 7.31 34.08
N GLY A 208 0.11 7.16 35.41
CA GLY A 208 -0.82 7.89 36.28
C GLY A 208 -0.64 9.42 36.30
N LEU A 209 0.43 9.94 35.69
CA LEU A 209 0.68 11.37 35.49
C LEU A 209 -0.17 11.97 34.35
N PHE A 210 -0.80 11.15 33.52
CA PHE A 210 -1.58 11.59 32.37
C PHE A 210 -3.06 11.21 32.52
N SER A 211 -3.91 12.20 32.82
CA SER A 211 -5.32 11.98 33.15
C SER A 211 -6.16 11.33 32.04
N ALA A 212 -5.75 11.46 30.79
CA ALA A 212 -6.46 10.85 29.66
C ALA A 212 -6.45 9.32 29.71
N LEU A 213 -5.54 8.70 30.48
CA LEU A 213 -5.46 7.24 30.64
C LEU A 213 -6.37 6.69 31.73
N ASP A 214 -6.91 7.54 32.62
CA ASP A 214 -7.70 7.11 33.79
C ASP A 214 -8.93 6.28 33.42
N GLY A 215 -9.50 6.53 32.24
CA GLY A 215 -10.70 5.83 31.74
C GLY A 215 -10.44 4.43 31.19
N TYR A 216 -9.17 4.00 31.12
CA TYR A 216 -8.76 2.75 30.47
C TYR A 216 -8.09 1.79 31.45
N VAL A 217 -8.24 0.49 31.21
CA VAL A 217 -7.47 -0.53 31.92
C VAL A 217 -6.07 -0.61 31.32
N LEU A 218 -5.04 -0.30 32.10
CA LEU A 218 -3.66 -0.46 31.68
C LEU A 218 -3.23 -1.92 31.86
N VAL A 219 -2.94 -2.57 30.74
CA VAL A 219 -2.46 -3.96 30.71
C VAL A 219 -0.95 -3.98 30.42
N SER A 220 -0.27 -5.01 30.92
CA SER A 220 1.18 -5.18 30.78
C SER A 220 1.46 -6.60 30.29
N ASN A 221 2.27 -6.74 29.23
CA ASN A 221 2.50 -8.02 28.57
C ASN A 221 3.94 -8.14 28.09
N SER A 222 4.43 -9.38 28.03
CA SER A 222 5.85 -9.60 27.86
C SER A 222 6.38 -9.23 26.48
N ASP A 223 5.59 -9.18 25.40
CA ASP A 223 6.12 -9.07 24.03
C ASP A 223 7.26 -10.12 23.80
N ALA A 224 6.93 -11.38 24.09
CA ALA A 224 7.91 -12.47 24.11
C ALA A 224 8.36 -12.88 22.69
N HIS A 225 9.64 -12.63 22.42
CA HIS A 225 10.34 -13.09 21.22
C HIS A 225 11.09 -14.43 21.42
N SER A 226 11.01 -15.00 22.63
CA SER A 226 11.49 -16.34 22.97
C SER A 226 10.73 -16.90 24.18
N PRO A 227 10.63 -18.23 24.36
CA PRO A 227 9.88 -18.80 25.48
C PRO A 227 10.40 -18.39 26.88
N ALA A 228 11.72 -18.23 27.04
CA ALA A 228 12.33 -17.83 28.32
C ALA A 228 11.95 -16.42 28.78
N LYS A 229 11.44 -15.61 27.85
CA LYS A 229 11.08 -14.20 28.01
C LYS A 229 9.63 -13.97 28.42
N LEU A 230 8.82 -15.03 28.50
CA LEU A 230 7.44 -15.01 28.99
C LEU A 230 7.37 -14.53 30.45
N GLY A 231 6.31 -13.80 30.78
CA GLY A 231 6.01 -13.37 32.15
C GLY A 231 6.97 -12.34 32.73
N ARG A 232 7.84 -11.71 31.92
CA ARG A 232 8.59 -10.51 32.36
C ARG A 232 7.68 -9.31 32.58
N GLU A 233 6.54 -9.32 31.90
CA GLU A 233 5.35 -8.51 32.15
C GLU A 233 4.13 -9.41 32.03
N ALA A 234 3.12 -9.17 32.85
CA ALA A 234 1.89 -9.96 32.87
C ALA A 234 0.77 -9.22 33.62
N ASN A 235 -0.42 -9.79 33.58
CA ASN A 235 -1.63 -9.24 34.17
C ASN A 235 -2.17 -10.16 35.28
N LEU A 236 -2.74 -9.57 36.33
CA LEU A 236 -3.33 -10.27 37.47
C LEU A 236 -4.85 -10.18 37.41
N PHE A 237 -5.51 -11.34 37.37
CA PHE A 237 -6.96 -11.46 37.31
C PHE A 237 -7.49 -12.20 38.53
N ASP A 238 -8.73 -11.88 38.93
CA ASP A 238 -9.57 -12.65 39.84
C ASP A 238 -11.00 -12.78 39.30
N VAL A 239 -11.14 -13.61 38.27
CA VAL A 239 -12.41 -13.91 37.59
C VAL A 239 -12.51 -15.40 37.27
N GLU A 240 -13.61 -15.84 36.64
CA GLU A 240 -13.66 -17.19 36.06
C GLU A 240 -12.73 -17.28 34.85
N LEU A 241 -12.10 -18.44 34.65
CA LEU A 241 -11.10 -18.64 33.61
C LEU A 241 -11.80 -18.98 32.28
N ASP A 242 -12.38 -17.97 31.64
CA ASP A 242 -12.94 -18.02 30.29
C ASP A 242 -12.76 -16.67 29.57
N TYR A 243 -13.03 -16.65 28.26
CA TYR A 243 -12.82 -15.47 27.42
C TYR A 243 -13.68 -14.28 27.86
N ASP A 244 -14.97 -14.49 28.11
CA ASP A 244 -15.94 -13.42 28.35
C ASP A 244 -15.59 -12.68 29.65
N HIS A 245 -15.28 -13.40 30.74
CA HIS A 245 -14.91 -12.79 32.01
C HIS A 245 -13.52 -12.12 31.99
N VAL A 246 -12.55 -12.67 31.25
CA VAL A 246 -11.24 -12.04 31.06
C VAL A 246 -11.39 -10.70 30.33
N VAL A 247 -12.19 -10.67 29.26
CA VAL A 247 -12.46 -9.43 28.51
C VAL A 247 -13.27 -8.45 29.35
N GLU A 248 -14.30 -8.89 30.08
CA GLU A 248 -15.10 -8.03 30.95
C GLU A 248 -14.24 -7.33 32.01
N ALA A 249 -13.30 -8.05 32.64
CA ALA A 249 -12.35 -7.47 33.58
C ALA A 249 -11.47 -6.37 32.96
N MET A 250 -11.16 -6.46 31.66
CA MET A 250 -10.41 -5.43 30.91
C MET A 250 -11.29 -4.31 30.34
N THR A 251 -12.61 -4.35 30.54
CA THR A 251 -13.55 -3.28 30.12
C THR A 251 -13.98 -2.33 31.26
N GLY A 252 -13.40 -2.50 32.45
CA GLY A 252 -13.80 -1.78 33.67
C GLY A 252 -14.67 -2.61 34.62
N GLY A 253 -14.92 -3.88 34.30
CA GLY A 253 -15.53 -4.86 35.22
C GLY A 253 -14.66 -5.12 36.45
N GLY A 254 -15.28 -5.61 37.53
CA GLY A 254 -14.52 -6.10 38.69
C GLY A 254 -13.63 -7.28 38.30
N GLY A 255 -12.49 -7.45 38.97
CA GLY A 255 -11.64 -8.64 38.81
C GLY A 255 -10.30 -8.43 38.11
N PHE A 256 -10.02 -7.28 37.50
CA PHE A 256 -8.63 -6.91 37.15
C PHE A 256 -7.91 -6.36 38.38
N LEU A 257 -6.93 -7.10 38.90
CA LEU A 257 -6.27 -6.78 40.16
C LEU A 257 -5.08 -5.82 39.96
N GLY A 258 -4.38 -5.92 38.85
CA GLY A 258 -3.11 -5.23 38.66
C GLY A 258 -2.19 -5.88 37.64
N THR A 259 -0.94 -5.43 37.60
CA THR A 259 0.07 -5.89 36.64
C THR A 259 1.36 -6.35 37.31
N ILE A 260 2.10 -7.20 36.61
CA ILE A 260 3.50 -7.52 36.85
C ILE A 260 4.28 -6.73 35.81
N GLU A 261 5.22 -5.90 36.27
CA GLU A 261 5.93 -4.95 35.44
C GLU A 261 7.41 -5.30 35.32
N PHE A 262 7.95 -5.07 34.14
CA PHE A 262 9.37 -4.94 33.94
C PHE A 262 9.81 -3.58 34.50
N PHE A 263 11.00 -3.48 35.09
CA PHE A 263 11.49 -2.17 35.50
C PHE A 263 11.63 -1.27 34.27
N PRO A 264 10.96 -0.10 34.23
CA PRO A 264 10.92 0.71 33.02
C PRO A 264 12.32 1.15 32.62
N GLU A 265 13.24 1.35 33.57
CA GLU A 265 14.64 1.70 33.33
C GLU A 265 15.43 0.61 32.59
N GLU A 266 15.06 -0.66 32.68
CA GLU A 266 15.67 -1.70 31.85
C GLU A 266 15.24 -1.57 30.38
N GLY A 267 14.10 -0.93 30.12
CA GLY A 267 13.56 -0.70 28.79
C GLY A 267 14.54 0.00 27.84
N LYS A 268 14.57 -0.44 26.57
CA LYS A 268 15.50 0.05 25.54
C LYS A 268 15.42 1.55 25.25
N TYR A 269 14.29 2.17 25.57
CA TYR A 269 13.97 3.55 25.20
C TYR A 269 13.43 4.34 26.40
N HIS A 270 13.81 3.97 27.62
CA HIS A 270 13.32 4.66 28.81
C HIS A 270 13.80 6.12 28.85
N LEU A 271 15.12 6.32 28.80
CA LEU A 271 15.76 7.63 28.81
C LEU A 271 16.02 8.15 27.39
N ASP A 272 16.27 9.45 27.31
CA ASP A 272 16.67 10.10 26.07
C ASP A 272 18.13 9.78 25.76
N GLY A 273 18.47 9.64 24.48
CA GLY A 273 19.89 9.48 24.18
C GLY A 273 20.30 9.33 22.73
N HIS A 274 21.61 9.17 22.58
CA HIS A 274 22.28 8.90 21.31
C HIS A 274 23.41 7.89 21.55
N ARG A 275 23.09 6.62 21.29
CA ARG A 275 23.91 5.44 21.54
C ARG A 275 25.31 5.54 20.98
N LYS A 276 25.44 5.97 19.72
CA LYS A 276 26.74 6.10 19.04
C LYS A 276 27.71 7.06 19.74
N CYS A 277 27.19 8.00 20.52
CA CYS A 277 27.99 8.95 21.28
C CYS A 277 28.05 8.63 22.79
N GLY A 278 27.33 7.60 23.24
CA GLY A 278 27.17 7.28 24.67
C GLY A 278 26.57 8.44 25.47
N VAL A 279 25.61 9.16 24.89
CA VAL A 279 24.88 10.24 25.57
C VAL A 279 23.54 9.67 26.03
N CYS A 280 23.27 9.76 27.32
CA CYS A 280 22.05 9.32 27.98
C CYS A 280 21.64 10.45 28.94
N PHE A 281 20.40 10.92 28.83
CA PHE A 281 19.90 12.10 29.53
C PHE A 281 18.52 11.84 30.14
N GLU A 282 18.32 12.44 31.30
CA GLU A 282 16.99 12.65 31.88
C GLU A 282 16.22 13.73 31.10
N PRO A 283 14.87 13.77 31.15
CA PRO A 283 14.06 14.73 30.40
C PRO A 283 14.49 16.19 30.60
N GLU A 284 14.84 16.57 31.83
CA GLU A 284 15.31 17.92 32.15
C GLU A 284 16.62 18.27 31.42
N GLU A 285 17.57 17.34 31.33
CA GLU A 285 18.84 17.53 30.62
C GLU A 285 18.63 17.66 29.11
N THR A 286 17.71 16.88 28.54
CA THR A 286 17.31 16.97 27.13
C THR A 286 16.68 18.31 26.77
N ASN A 287 15.83 18.84 27.66
CA ASN A 287 15.20 20.15 27.47
C ASN A 287 16.23 21.28 27.44
N HIS A 288 17.30 21.19 28.23
CA HIS A 288 18.40 22.16 28.21
C HIS A 288 19.23 22.14 26.91
N CYS A 289 19.28 21.01 26.20
CA CYS A 289 20.01 20.88 24.93
C CYS A 289 19.12 20.88 23.68
N SER A 290 17.83 21.24 23.82
CA SER A 290 16.84 21.26 22.72
C SER A 290 16.78 19.94 21.95
N ALA A 291 16.91 18.81 22.65
CA ALA A 291 16.96 17.46 22.07
C ALA A 291 18.04 17.27 20.98
N ILE A 292 19.19 17.94 21.11
CA ILE A 292 20.35 17.79 20.22
C ILE A 292 21.54 17.23 20.99
N CYS A 293 22.16 16.18 20.45
CA CYS A 293 23.35 15.57 21.01
C CYS A 293 24.52 16.57 21.05
N PRO A 294 25.09 16.86 22.23
CA PRO A 294 26.17 17.84 22.36
C PRO A 294 27.49 17.39 21.72
N LYS A 295 27.66 16.08 21.45
CA LYS A 295 28.89 15.52 20.87
C LYS A 295 28.92 15.57 19.34
N CYS A 296 27.80 15.31 18.67
CA CYS A 296 27.76 15.20 17.20
C CYS A 296 26.82 16.19 16.52
N GLY A 297 26.00 16.94 17.28
CA GLY A 297 25.03 17.89 16.73
C GLY A 297 23.82 17.26 16.04
N LYS A 298 23.65 15.94 16.12
CA LYS A 298 22.45 15.23 15.64
C LYS A 298 21.36 15.22 16.72
N PRO A 299 20.06 15.19 16.36
CA PRO A 299 18.98 15.00 17.32
C PRO A 299 19.17 13.78 18.24
N LEU A 300 18.57 13.87 19.44
CA LEU A 300 18.47 12.76 20.39
C LEU A 300 17.21 11.92 20.08
N THR A 301 17.30 10.62 20.33
CA THR A 301 16.10 9.78 20.44
C THR A 301 15.41 10.14 21.76
N VAL A 302 14.22 10.73 21.67
CA VAL A 302 13.40 11.07 22.83
C VAL A 302 12.76 9.80 23.37
N GLY A 303 13.11 9.43 24.59
CA GLY A 303 12.66 8.25 25.31
C GLY A 303 11.24 8.38 25.85
N VAL A 304 10.77 7.29 26.42
CA VAL A 304 9.42 7.13 26.96
C VAL A 304 9.20 8.05 28.15
N LEU A 305 10.16 8.16 29.07
CA LEU A 305 10.02 9.01 30.25
C LEU A 305 9.76 10.47 29.85
N ASN A 306 10.55 11.00 28.90
CA ASN A 306 10.37 12.37 28.43
C ASN A 306 9.01 12.55 27.74
N ARG A 307 8.61 11.62 26.87
CA ARG A 307 7.31 11.70 26.18
C ARG A 307 6.12 11.63 27.14
N VAL A 308 6.21 10.82 28.20
CA VAL A 308 5.21 10.79 29.27
C VAL A 308 5.17 12.14 29.99
N CYS A 309 6.32 12.70 30.36
CA CYS A 309 6.39 14.03 30.99
C CYS A 309 5.86 15.15 30.08
N GLU A 310 6.02 15.04 28.76
CA GLU A 310 5.51 16.01 27.79
C GLU A 310 3.97 16.04 27.75
N LEU A 311 3.33 14.87 27.85
CA LEU A 311 1.87 14.73 27.84
C LEU A 311 1.24 14.80 29.24
N ALA A 312 2.04 14.64 30.30
CA ALA A 312 1.58 14.66 31.67
C ALA A 312 0.88 15.98 32.02
N ASP A 313 -0.25 15.87 32.70
CA ASP A 313 -1.04 16.99 33.20
C ASP A 313 -1.14 17.02 34.73
N ARG A 314 -0.35 16.16 35.40
CA ARG A 314 -0.26 16.04 36.86
C ARG A 314 1.19 15.97 37.33
N ASP A 315 1.43 16.52 38.52
CA ASP A 315 2.70 16.39 39.23
C ASP A 315 2.77 15.14 40.13
N THR A 316 1.63 14.50 40.40
CA THR A 316 1.53 13.32 41.28
C THR A 316 0.69 12.25 40.61
N PRO A 317 1.17 11.00 40.54
CA PRO A 317 0.50 9.97 39.78
C PRO A 317 -0.73 9.43 40.49
N VAL A 318 -1.79 9.17 39.71
CA VAL A 318 -2.97 8.44 40.17
C VAL A 318 -2.83 6.99 39.71
N VAL A 319 -2.60 6.08 40.66
CA VAL A 319 -2.48 4.64 40.39
C VAL A 319 -3.73 3.95 40.92
N SER A 320 -4.55 3.41 40.02
CA SER A 320 -5.88 2.84 40.35
C SER A 320 -5.84 1.36 40.73
N ARG A 321 -4.75 0.64 40.39
CA ARG A 321 -4.58 -0.81 40.59
C ARG A 321 -3.16 -1.11 41.09
N ASP A 322 -2.99 -2.23 41.79
CA ASP A 322 -1.67 -2.62 42.29
C ASP A 322 -0.75 -3.04 41.14
N PHE A 323 0.56 -2.91 41.32
CA PHE A 323 1.54 -3.43 40.38
C PHE A 323 2.81 -3.90 41.09
N HIS A 324 3.53 -4.83 40.44
CA HIS A 324 4.74 -5.44 41.00
C HIS A 324 5.89 -5.37 39.99
N SER A 325 6.91 -4.56 40.26
CA SER A 325 8.13 -4.51 39.43
C SER A 325 9.07 -5.66 39.77
N LEU A 326 9.32 -6.56 38.80
CA LEU A 326 10.12 -7.77 39.01
C LEU A 326 11.37 -7.79 38.13
N ILE A 327 12.45 -8.37 38.66
CA ILE A 327 13.65 -8.73 37.92
C ILE A 327 13.53 -10.21 37.54
N PRO A 328 13.76 -10.60 36.26
CA PRO A 328 13.73 -12.00 35.85
C PRO A 328 14.61 -12.88 36.75
N PHE A 329 14.11 -14.03 37.19
CA PHE A 329 14.80 -14.84 38.20
C PHE A 329 16.22 -15.29 37.77
N PRO A 330 16.47 -15.66 36.50
CA PRO A 330 17.83 -15.93 36.03
C PRO A 330 18.81 -14.75 36.18
N GLU A 331 18.34 -13.50 36.10
CA GLU A 331 19.18 -12.31 36.29
C GLU A 331 19.56 -12.11 37.76
N ILE A 332 18.62 -12.36 38.69
CA ILE A 332 18.90 -12.37 40.13
C ILE A 332 19.95 -13.45 40.46
N LEU A 333 19.77 -14.67 39.93
CA LEU A 333 20.72 -15.77 40.14
C LEU A 333 22.08 -15.49 39.50
N SER A 334 22.10 -14.92 38.30
CA SER A 334 23.30 -14.42 37.60
C SER A 334 24.08 -13.43 38.47
N GLU A 335 23.38 -12.47 39.06
CA GLU A 335 23.97 -11.46 39.94
C GLU A 335 24.57 -12.09 41.21
N ILE A 336 23.86 -13.02 41.85
CA ILE A 336 24.32 -13.72 43.06
C ILE A 336 25.51 -14.63 42.76
N LEU A 337 25.45 -15.40 41.67
CA LEU A 337 26.48 -16.38 41.29
C LEU A 337 27.67 -15.74 40.57
N SER A 338 27.59 -14.46 40.23
CA SER A 338 28.61 -13.66 39.54
C SER A 338 29.04 -14.28 38.20
N CYS A 339 28.06 -14.76 37.43
CA CYS A 339 28.26 -15.32 36.09
C CYS A 339 27.02 -15.03 35.22
N GLY A 340 27.15 -15.09 33.90
CA GLY A 340 26.04 -14.70 33.01
C GLY A 340 24.75 -15.54 33.18
N PRO A 341 23.57 -14.97 32.86
CA PRO A 341 22.25 -15.61 33.07
C PRO A 341 22.03 -16.85 32.23
N ALA A 342 22.71 -16.98 31.09
CA ALA A 342 22.63 -18.14 30.19
C ALA A 342 23.65 -19.25 30.52
N THR A 343 24.37 -19.16 31.64
CA THR A 343 25.36 -20.18 32.01
C THR A 343 24.69 -21.42 32.60
N ASN A 344 25.26 -22.60 32.33
CA ASN A 344 24.76 -23.87 32.90
C ASN A 344 24.63 -23.81 34.43
N LYS A 345 25.50 -23.04 35.11
CA LYS A 345 25.46 -22.86 36.57
C LYS A 345 24.17 -22.17 37.01
N VAL A 346 23.75 -21.10 36.31
CA VAL A 346 22.49 -20.40 36.58
C VAL A 346 21.31 -21.26 36.18
N THR A 347 21.36 -21.94 35.02
CA THR A 347 20.29 -22.84 34.58
C THR A 347 20.05 -23.96 35.59
N SER A 348 21.10 -24.63 36.09
CA SER A 348 20.95 -25.68 37.11
C SER A 348 20.37 -25.13 38.40
N ALA A 349 20.86 -23.99 38.90
CA ALA A 349 20.32 -23.37 40.11
C ALA A 349 18.84 -22.96 39.95
N TYR A 350 18.47 -22.49 38.76
CA TYR A 350 17.09 -22.14 38.42
C TYR A 350 16.19 -23.39 38.46
N GLU A 351 16.54 -24.46 37.76
CA GLU A 351 15.75 -25.71 37.76
C GLU A 351 15.66 -26.33 39.16
N ASP A 352 16.76 -26.37 39.92
CA ASP A 352 16.78 -26.89 41.29
C ASP A 352 15.84 -26.11 42.23
N LEU A 353 15.78 -24.78 42.09
CA LEU A 353 14.90 -23.94 42.89
C LEU A 353 13.45 -24.06 42.45
N LEU A 354 13.18 -24.21 41.15
CA LEU A 354 11.84 -24.51 40.65
C LEU A 354 11.32 -25.85 41.22
N GLU A 355 12.15 -26.89 41.25
CA GLU A 355 11.78 -28.19 41.81
C GLU A 355 11.42 -28.11 43.30
N ARG A 356 12.13 -27.28 44.07
CA ARG A 356 11.95 -27.16 45.53
C ARG A 356 10.84 -26.19 45.94
N LEU A 357 10.69 -25.07 45.24
CA LEU A 357 9.83 -23.96 45.65
C LEU A 357 8.62 -23.74 44.74
N GLY A 358 8.60 -24.33 43.54
CA GLY A 358 7.54 -24.12 42.55
C GLY A 358 7.89 -23.08 41.47
N PRO A 359 6.89 -22.60 40.72
CA PRO A 359 7.11 -21.74 39.55
C PRO A 359 7.79 -20.40 39.86
N GLU A 360 8.43 -19.80 38.84
CA GLU A 360 9.23 -18.57 38.98
C GLU A 360 8.46 -17.41 39.62
N LEU A 361 7.27 -17.07 39.11
CA LEU A 361 6.50 -15.92 39.63
C LEU A 361 6.04 -16.15 41.08
N HIS A 362 5.77 -17.40 41.46
CA HIS A 362 5.47 -17.75 42.85
C HIS A 362 6.70 -17.51 43.76
N ILE A 363 7.89 -17.91 43.32
CA ILE A 363 9.16 -17.65 44.03
C ILE A 363 9.36 -16.14 44.20
N LEU A 364 9.19 -15.37 43.12
CA LEU A 364 9.45 -13.94 43.12
C LEU A 364 8.44 -13.13 43.94
N MET A 365 7.16 -13.54 43.96
CA MET A 365 6.08 -12.75 44.57
C MET A 365 5.59 -13.28 45.92
N ASP A 366 5.37 -14.58 46.04
CA ASP A 366 4.57 -15.15 47.13
C ASP A 366 5.39 -15.94 48.16
N CYS A 367 6.49 -16.59 47.77
CA CYS A 367 7.32 -17.38 48.71
C CYS A 367 7.79 -16.53 49.90
N SER A 368 7.78 -17.11 51.10
CA SER A 368 8.25 -16.42 52.30
C SER A 368 9.78 -16.27 52.29
N LEU A 369 10.29 -15.23 52.96
CA LEU A 369 11.73 -14.98 53.02
C LEU A 369 12.50 -16.11 53.73
N GLU A 370 11.86 -16.83 54.67
CA GLU A 370 12.47 -17.97 55.35
C GLU A 370 12.59 -19.19 54.43
N GLU A 371 11.56 -19.50 53.65
CA GLU A 371 11.61 -20.58 52.63
C GLU A 371 12.68 -20.29 51.57
N LEU A 372 12.75 -19.03 51.09
CA LEU A 372 13.76 -18.60 50.14
C LEU A 372 15.19 -18.74 50.70
N LYS A 373 15.36 -18.42 51.99
CA LYS A 373 16.64 -18.52 52.68
C LYS A 373 17.07 -19.97 52.89
N GLU A 374 16.14 -20.86 53.23
CA GLU A 374 16.40 -22.30 53.37
C GLU A 374 16.72 -22.95 52.01
N ALA A 375 16.06 -22.51 50.95
CA ALA A 375 16.23 -23.09 49.63
C ALA A 375 17.46 -22.56 48.86
N GLY A 376 17.61 -21.24 48.75
CA GLY A 376 18.65 -20.60 47.93
C GLY A 376 19.64 -19.72 48.71
N GLY A 377 19.57 -19.73 50.04
CA GLY A 377 20.51 -19.02 50.91
C GLY A 377 20.14 -17.55 51.20
N PRO A 378 20.88 -16.89 52.11
CA PRO A 378 20.55 -15.56 52.60
C PRO A 378 20.64 -14.46 51.54
N LEU A 379 21.54 -14.59 50.56
CA LEU A 379 21.65 -13.61 49.47
C LEU A 379 20.44 -13.64 48.53
N LEU A 380 19.86 -14.81 48.28
CA LEU A 380 18.65 -14.91 47.47
C LEU A 380 17.45 -14.28 48.17
N ALA A 381 17.25 -14.63 49.44
CA ALA A 381 16.16 -14.05 50.25
C ALA A 381 16.29 -12.53 50.36
N GLU A 382 17.50 -12.00 50.59
CA GLU A 382 17.74 -10.56 50.64
C GLU A 382 17.55 -9.89 49.28
N GLY A 383 18.00 -10.51 48.18
CA GLY A 383 17.80 -10.01 46.83
C GLY A 383 16.31 -9.87 46.48
N ILE A 384 15.52 -10.92 46.73
CA ILE A 384 14.07 -10.88 46.50
C ILE A 384 13.40 -9.87 47.46
N ARG A 385 13.81 -9.78 48.73
CA ARG A 385 13.30 -8.76 49.66
C ARG A 385 13.52 -7.34 49.15
N ARG A 386 14.73 -7.03 48.67
CA ARG A 386 15.08 -5.71 48.11
C ARG A 386 14.23 -5.40 46.88
N MET A 387 14.10 -6.36 45.97
CA MET A 387 13.25 -6.21 44.78
C MET A 387 11.79 -5.93 45.16
N ARG A 388 11.19 -6.74 46.05
CA ARG A 388 9.80 -6.57 46.52
C ARG A 388 9.55 -5.22 47.20
N LEU A 389 10.58 -4.60 47.78
CA LEU A 389 10.52 -3.28 48.41
C LEU A 389 11.00 -2.15 47.49
N ASN A 390 11.25 -2.45 46.21
CA ASN A 390 11.76 -1.51 45.20
C ASN A 390 13.09 -0.83 45.61
N GLN A 391 13.93 -1.53 46.38
CA GLN A 391 15.26 -1.09 46.83
C GLN A 391 16.34 -1.55 45.84
N VAL A 392 16.29 -1.03 44.62
CA VAL A 392 17.16 -1.44 43.51
C VAL A 392 18.05 -0.29 43.01
N ILE A 393 19.18 -0.64 42.39
CA ILE A 393 20.08 0.31 41.71
C ILE A 393 19.72 0.32 40.23
N ARG A 394 19.53 1.52 39.68
CA ARG A 394 18.96 1.71 38.33
C ARG A 394 19.97 2.36 37.40
N ASP A 395 20.25 1.70 36.29
CA ASP A 395 21.03 2.23 35.17
C ASP A 395 20.13 2.21 33.92
N GLY A 396 19.56 3.35 33.54
CA GLY A 396 18.53 3.44 32.50
C GLY A 396 18.99 3.12 31.08
N GLY A 397 18.16 2.42 30.32
CA GLY A 397 18.33 2.14 28.90
C GLY A 397 17.96 3.34 28.02
N TYR A 398 18.59 3.42 26.84
CA TYR A 398 18.41 4.53 25.90
C TYR A 398 18.78 4.10 24.46
N ASP A 399 18.13 4.72 23.47
CA ASP A 399 18.43 4.59 22.03
C ASP A 399 18.69 3.13 21.55
N GLY A 400 17.85 2.20 22.01
CA GLY A 400 17.84 0.79 21.60
C GLY A 400 18.66 -0.14 22.50
N GLU A 401 19.38 0.37 23.50
CA GLU A 401 20.13 -0.42 24.48
C GLU A 401 19.32 -0.64 25.76
N TYR A 402 19.24 -1.90 26.21
CA TYR A 402 18.61 -2.22 27.50
C TYR A 402 19.42 -1.62 28.66
N GLY A 403 18.71 -1.10 29.64
CA GLY A 403 19.27 -0.70 30.93
C GLY A 403 19.63 -1.92 31.79
N LYS A 404 20.03 -1.65 33.03
CA LYS A 404 20.36 -2.68 34.02
C LYS A 404 19.83 -2.31 35.38
N ILE A 405 19.17 -3.28 36.02
CA ILE A 405 18.79 -3.19 37.43
C ILE A 405 19.70 -4.13 38.23
N ARG A 406 20.21 -3.63 39.35
CA ARG A 406 21.10 -4.37 40.25
C ARG A 406 20.57 -4.36 41.67
N LEU A 407 20.71 -5.47 42.38
CA LEU A 407 20.26 -5.63 43.76
C LEU A 407 21.35 -5.31 44.79
N PHE A 408 22.62 -5.45 44.41
CA PHE A 408 23.76 -5.27 45.29
C PHE A 408 24.82 -4.36 44.69
N GLN A 409 25.49 -3.59 45.55
CA GLN A 409 26.72 -2.89 45.16
C GLN A 409 27.88 -3.90 45.00
N GLU A 410 28.85 -3.61 44.13
CA GLU A 410 30.00 -4.49 43.82
C GLU A 410 30.75 -4.96 45.09
N ASP A 411 30.90 -4.09 46.07
CA ASP A 411 31.62 -4.34 47.34
C ASP A 411 30.76 -4.92 48.48
N GLU A 412 29.47 -5.14 48.25
CA GLU A 412 28.48 -5.53 49.29
C GLU A 412 28.30 -7.05 49.36
N LYS A 413 28.34 -7.74 48.21
CA LYS A 413 28.11 -9.20 48.10
C LYS A 413 29.08 -10.00 48.97
N SER A 414 30.35 -9.61 49.00
CA SER A 414 31.40 -10.25 49.81
C SER A 414 31.27 -9.96 51.31
N ARG A 415 30.62 -8.85 51.71
CA ARG A 415 30.33 -8.54 53.13
C ARG A 415 29.11 -9.30 53.65
N LEU A 416 28.05 -9.40 52.85
CA LEU A 416 26.83 -10.15 53.19
C LEU A 416 27.07 -11.67 53.17
N ALA A 417 27.89 -12.17 52.24
CA ALA A 417 28.37 -13.56 52.27
C ALA A 417 29.37 -13.80 53.42
N GLY A 418 30.19 -12.80 53.77
CA GLY A 418 31.25 -12.87 54.79
C GLY A 418 30.78 -12.70 56.23
N GLN A 419 29.54 -12.27 56.49
CA GLN A 419 28.98 -12.16 57.86
C GLN A 419 28.71 -13.52 58.53
N PHE A 420 28.97 -14.65 57.85
CA PHE A 420 28.88 -16.01 58.38
C PHE A 420 30.21 -16.79 58.37
N GLY A 421 31.39 -16.13 58.35
CA GLY A 421 32.68 -16.84 58.45
C GLY A 421 33.90 -15.98 58.84
N LEU A 422 34.70 -16.49 59.79
CA LEU A 422 35.87 -15.86 60.44
C LEU A 422 37.15 -15.73 59.55
N PHE A 423 37.83 -14.58 59.70
CA PHE A 423 39.25 -14.20 59.41
C PHE A 423 39.57 -13.28 58.20
N PRO A 424 40.59 -12.37 58.32
CA PRO A 424 40.66 -11.10 57.58
C PRO A 424 41.80 -10.97 56.54
N THR A 425 41.76 -9.82 55.84
CA THR A 425 42.80 -9.13 55.02
C THR A 425 42.87 -9.50 53.53
N GLY A 426 43.06 -8.57 52.58
CA GLY A 426 43.33 -7.14 52.64
C GLY A 426 43.14 -6.45 51.29
N ARG A 427 42.85 -5.14 51.33
CA ARG A 427 42.65 -4.25 50.17
C ARG A 427 43.98 -3.81 49.56
N LYS A 428 43.97 -3.53 48.24
CA LYS A 428 44.82 -2.51 47.61
C LYS A 428 43.96 -1.65 46.69
N ALA A 429 44.15 -0.33 46.81
CA ALA A 429 43.48 0.72 46.06
C ALA A 429 44.47 1.42 45.11
N ALA A 430 43.97 2.02 44.02
CA ALA A 430 44.45 3.22 43.32
C ALA A 430 43.63 3.45 42.02
N PRO A 431 43.65 4.64 41.37
CA PRO A 431 43.40 6.02 41.86
C PRO A 431 42.40 6.77 40.92
N PRO A 432 42.08 8.07 41.13
CA PRO A 432 40.85 8.71 40.64
C PRO A 432 40.94 9.41 39.27
N SER A 433 39.76 9.71 38.74
CA SER A 433 39.41 10.45 37.53
C SER A 433 39.96 11.88 37.48
N ARG A 434 40.31 12.32 36.26
CA ARG A 434 40.73 13.70 35.94
C ARG A 434 39.61 14.49 35.26
N GLU A 435 39.22 15.55 35.96
CA GLU A 435 38.98 16.95 35.55
C GLU A 435 38.31 17.27 34.20
N ARG A 436 37.17 17.99 34.31
CA ARG A 436 36.51 18.78 33.27
C ARG A 436 37.21 20.14 33.14
N GLU A 437 37.56 20.52 31.92
CA GLU A 437 37.92 21.90 31.57
C GLU A 437 36.71 22.62 30.94
N GLU A 438 36.30 23.71 31.57
CA GLU A 438 35.42 24.74 31.01
C GLU A 438 36.20 25.61 30.03
N HIS A 439 35.71 25.84 28.81
CA HIS A 439 36.11 26.99 28.00
C HIS A 439 34.94 27.50 27.12
N GLY A 440 34.56 28.76 27.35
CA GLY A 440 34.69 29.79 26.31
C GLY A 440 33.50 30.03 25.40
N ALA A 441 32.79 31.12 25.70
CA ALA A 441 31.69 31.70 24.94
C ALA A 441 32.03 32.16 23.50
N GLY A 442 30.99 32.15 22.65
CA GLY A 442 30.73 33.21 21.68
C GLY A 442 30.76 32.81 20.20
N LYS A 443 29.58 32.76 19.56
CA LYS A 443 29.21 33.65 18.43
C LYS A 443 27.80 33.33 17.88
N THR A 444 27.04 34.40 17.71
CA THR A 444 25.68 34.53 17.17
C THR A 444 25.49 33.88 15.79
N ARG A 445 24.39 33.12 15.63
CA ARG A 445 23.87 32.65 14.34
C ARG A 445 22.64 33.48 13.90
N PRO A 446 22.41 33.63 12.59
CA PRO A 446 21.33 34.45 12.04
C PRO A 446 19.99 33.70 12.09
N THR A 447 18.93 34.45 12.40
CA THR A 447 17.52 34.04 12.38
C THR A 447 17.08 33.61 10.98
N ARG A 448 16.64 32.35 10.83
CA ARG A 448 15.91 31.88 9.65
C ARG A 448 14.49 32.45 9.67
N LYS A 449 14.14 33.18 8.60
CA LYS A 449 12.81 33.75 8.36
C LYS A 449 11.77 32.64 8.22
N ALA A 450 10.61 32.88 8.83
CA ALA A 450 9.39 32.11 8.68
C ALA A 450 8.98 31.99 7.20
N VAL A 451 8.56 30.79 6.82
CA VAL A 451 7.91 30.50 5.55
C VAL A 451 6.54 31.17 5.57
N LEU A 452 6.33 32.10 4.64
CA LEU A 452 5.05 32.76 4.42
C LEU A 452 4.02 31.72 3.98
N SER A 453 3.02 31.47 4.82
CA SER A 453 1.80 30.78 4.43
C SER A 453 1.02 31.70 3.49
N PHE A 454 0.82 31.23 2.26
CA PHE A 454 -0.04 31.88 1.29
C PHE A 454 -1.49 31.54 1.62
N THR A 455 -2.24 32.50 2.16
CA THR A 455 -3.71 32.48 2.15
C THR A 455 -4.19 33.21 0.89
N PRO A 456 -4.89 32.57 -0.05
CA PRO A 456 -5.59 33.30 -1.09
C PRO A 456 -6.85 33.93 -0.47
N SER A 457 -6.81 35.26 -0.33
CA SER A 457 -8.01 36.08 -0.31
C SER A 457 -8.57 36.14 -1.74
N GLY A 458 -9.75 35.59 -1.98
CA GLY A 458 -10.43 35.65 -3.27
C GLY A 458 -11.81 35.00 -3.21
N THR A 459 -12.81 35.69 -3.74
CA THR A 459 -14.24 35.39 -3.66
C THR A 459 -14.80 34.57 -4.85
N ASP A 460 -13.97 34.17 -5.82
CA ASP A 460 -14.36 33.38 -7.00
C ASP A 460 -13.69 31.98 -7.02
N PRO A 461 -14.43 30.90 -6.70
CA PRO A 461 -13.87 29.53 -6.65
C PRO A 461 -13.41 29.01 -8.02
N ILE A 462 -13.83 29.62 -9.14
CA ILE A 462 -13.45 29.20 -10.50
C ILE A 462 -12.17 29.93 -10.95
N LEU A 463 -12.04 31.23 -10.71
CA LEU A 463 -10.92 31.99 -11.26
C LEU A 463 -9.73 32.14 -10.30
N ASP A 464 -9.96 32.25 -8.99
CA ASP A 464 -8.90 32.57 -8.03
C ASP A 464 -7.79 31.50 -7.92
N PRO A 465 -8.07 30.19 -8.04
CA PRO A 465 -7.03 29.16 -8.00
C PRO A 465 -6.07 29.18 -9.20
N LEU A 466 -6.39 29.91 -10.28
CA LEU A 466 -5.71 29.82 -11.57
C LEU A 466 -4.57 30.84 -11.70
N ASN A 467 -3.47 30.43 -12.34
CA ASN A 467 -2.38 31.33 -12.71
C ASN A 467 -2.74 32.19 -13.95
N PRO A 468 -1.95 33.22 -14.32
CA PRO A 468 -2.27 34.10 -15.44
C PRO A 468 -2.48 33.35 -16.77
N GLU A 469 -1.65 32.36 -17.08
CA GLU A 469 -1.73 31.59 -18.33
C GLU A 469 -2.99 30.68 -18.37
N GLN A 470 -3.37 30.12 -17.22
CA GLN A 470 -4.61 29.36 -17.06
C GLN A 470 -5.84 30.26 -17.10
N LYS A 471 -5.78 31.45 -16.50
CA LYS A 471 -6.84 32.47 -16.58
C LYS A 471 -7.06 32.91 -18.02
N GLU A 472 -5.98 33.13 -18.78
CA GLU A 472 -6.05 33.43 -20.22
C GLU A 472 -6.80 32.33 -20.98
N ALA A 473 -6.49 31.05 -20.72
CA ALA A 473 -7.19 29.93 -21.33
C ALA A 473 -8.66 29.83 -20.89
N VAL A 474 -8.98 30.09 -19.62
CA VAL A 474 -10.36 30.00 -19.09
C VAL A 474 -11.23 31.15 -19.58
N LEU A 475 -10.71 32.38 -19.60
CA LEU A 475 -11.43 33.60 -20.00
C LEU A 475 -11.54 33.79 -21.52
N HIS A 476 -11.00 32.88 -22.32
CA HIS A 476 -11.07 32.98 -23.78
C HIS A 476 -12.51 32.76 -24.28
N GLU A 477 -13.21 33.83 -24.65
CA GLU A 477 -14.63 33.79 -25.01
C GLU A 477 -14.90 33.49 -26.51
N ARG A 478 -13.88 33.59 -27.39
CA ARG A 478 -14.09 33.68 -28.85
C ARG A 478 -13.20 32.75 -29.67
N GLY A 479 -13.82 31.82 -30.42
CA GLY A 479 -13.16 31.01 -31.44
C GLY A 479 -12.59 29.68 -30.94
N HIS A 480 -11.79 29.03 -31.76
CA HIS A 480 -11.13 27.76 -31.43
C HIS A 480 -9.93 28.01 -30.51
N LEU A 481 -9.65 27.08 -29.61
CA LEU A 481 -8.57 27.20 -28.61
C LEU A 481 -7.76 25.91 -28.56
N LEU A 482 -6.43 26.04 -28.65
CA LEU A 482 -5.48 24.97 -28.34
C LEU A 482 -4.67 25.36 -27.11
N ILE A 483 -4.71 24.51 -26.09
CA ILE A 483 -3.93 24.70 -24.86
C ILE A 483 -2.79 23.69 -24.88
N ILE A 484 -1.56 24.18 -25.03
CA ILE A 484 -0.34 23.37 -24.96
C ILE A 484 0.09 23.32 -23.50
N ALA A 485 0.01 22.15 -22.88
CA ALA A 485 0.11 22.04 -21.44
C ALA A 485 0.92 20.81 -21.03
N GLY A 486 2.18 21.05 -20.67
CA GLY A 486 3.13 20.03 -20.22
C GLY A 486 2.66 19.23 -19.00
N PRO A 487 3.38 18.18 -18.59
CA PRO A 487 3.05 17.41 -17.39
C PRO A 487 3.04 18.33 -16.16
N GLY A 488 2.10 18.13 -15.24
CA GLY A 488 2.02 18.89 -13.98
C GLY A 488 1.69 20.39 -14.13
N THR A 489 1.22 20.84 -15.30
CA THR A 489 0.85 22.25 -15.55
C THR A 489 -0.62 22.58 -15.24
N GLY A 490 -1.40 21.58 -14.82
CA GLY A 490 -2.82 21.72 -14.50
C GLY A 490 -3.76 21.58 -15.71
N LYS A 491 -3.50 20.64 -16.63
CA LYS A 491 -4.35 20.34 -17.80
C LYS A 491 -5.83 20.20 -17.46
N THR A 492 -6.15 19.16 -16.69
CA THR A 492 -7.53 18.83 -16.30
C THR A 492 -8.17 19.96 -15.47
N MET A 493 -7.39 20.63 -14.62
CA MET A 493 -7.87 21.80 -13.86
C MET A 493 -8.29 22.94 -14.80
N THR A 494 -7.46 23.28 -15.77
CA THR A 494 -7.75 24.35 -16.75
C THR A 494 -9.00 24.03 -17.56
N LEU A 495 -9.14 22.79 -18.03
CA LEU A 495 -10.29 22.37 -18.85
C LEU A 495 -11.59 22.37 -18.04
N THR A 496 -11.58 21.82 -16.83
CA THR A 496 -12.77 21.76 -15.95
C THR A 496 -13.21 23.13 -15.48
N HIS A 497 -12.27 24.01 -15.11
CA HIS A 497 -12.58 25.40 -14.75
C HIS A 497 -13.13 26.19 -15.94
N ARG A 498 -12.64 25.95 -17.17
CA ARG A 498 -13.19 26.58 -18.38
C ARG A 498 -14.63 26.16 -18.64
N ILE A 499 -14.92 24.86 -18.53
CA ILE A 499 -16.29 24.34 -18.70
C ILE A 499 -17.21 24.95 -17.64
N ALA A 500 -16.80 24.95 -16.37
CA ALA A 500 -17.57 25.53 -15.28
C ALA A 500 -17.78 27.04 -15.46
N PHE A 501 -16.76 27.77 -15.91
CA PHE A 501 -16.85 29.20 -16.21
C PHE A 501 -17.88 29.47 -17.32
N LEU A 502 -17.83 28.74 -18.43
CA LEU A 502 -18.78 28.94 -19.54
C LEU A 502 -20.22 28.64 -19.12
N VAL A 503 -20.43 27.58 -18.34
CA VAL A 503 -21.76 27.27 -17.78
C VAL A 503 -22.24 28.39 -16.87
N ARG A 504 -21.36 28.96 -16.04
CA ARG A 504 -21.66 30.12 -15.19
C ARG A 504 -22.03 31.36 -16.00
N GLU A 505 -21.34 31.62 -17.11
CA GLU A 505 -21.62 32.73 -18.03
C GLU A 505 -22.86 32.49 -18.92
N GLY A 506 -23.63 31.41 -18.68
CA GLY A 506 -24.93 31.17 -19.31
C GLY A 506 -24.90 30.23 -20.52
N VAL A 507 -23.80 29.51 -20.77
CA VAL A 507 -23.79 28.43 -21.77
C VAL A 507 -24.67 27.28 -21.31
N ASP A 508 -25.62 26.88 -22.16
CA ASP A 508 -26.47 25.71 -21.94
C ASP A 508 -25.61 24.44 -21.79
N PRO A 509 -25.60 23.80 -20.60
CA PRO A 509 -24.76 22.63 -20.34
C PRO A 509 -25.07 21.43 -21.26
N SER A 510 -26.31 21.30 -21.74
CA SER A 510 -26.70 20.23 -22.67
C SER A 510 -26.02 20.34 -24.03
N ARG A 511 -25.48 21.54 -24.35
CA ARG A 511 -24.73 21.85 -25.57
C ARG A 511 -23.22 21.67 -25.44
N VAL A 512 -22.75 21.25 -24.27
CA VAL A 512 -21.33 21.01 -23.97
C VAL A 512 -21.01 19.52 -24.12
N LEU A 513 -19.97 19.22 -24.89
CA LEU A 513 -19.40 17.88 -25.06
C LEU A 513 -17.94 17.90 -24.63
N ALA A 514 -17.58 17.07 -23.64
CA ALA A 514 -16.20 16.85 -23.22
C ALA A 514 -15.78 15.41 -23.52
N LEU A 515 -14.72 15.27 -24.31
CA LEU A 515 -14.17 14.00 -24.77
C LEU A 515 -12.83 13.74 -24.08
N THR A 516 -12.67 12.51 -23.60
CA THR A 516 -11.46 12.03 -22.90
C THR A 516 -11.02 10.68 -23.47
N PHE A 517 -9.77 10.28 -23.19
CA PHE A 517 -9.23 9.01 -23.69
C PHE A 517 -9.67 7.78 -22.86
N THR A 518 -9.97 7.95 -21.56
CA THR A 518 -10.30 6.84 -20.65
C THR A 518 -11.59 7.08 -19.88
N ASN A 519 -12.29 5.99 -19.52
CA ASN A 519 -13.50 6.08 -18.70
C ASN A 519 -13.23 6.63 -17.30
N LYS A 520 -12.01 6.43 -16.77
CA LYS A 520 -11.57 7.05 -15.52
C LYS A 520 -11.47 8.57 -15.64
N ALA A 521 -10.82 9.07 -16.69
CA ALA A 521 -10.69 10.52 -16.93
C ALA A 521 -12.06 11.18 -17.12
N ALA A 522 -12.98 10.53 -17.84
CA ALA A 522 -14.36 11.01 -17.98
C ALA A 522 -15.07 11.17 -16.63
N ARG A 523 -15.03 10.14 -15.77
CA ARG A 523 -15.66 10.18 -14.44
C ARG A 523 -15.04 11.22 -13.52
N GLU A 524 -13.71 11.35 -13.54
CA GLU A 524 -12.99 12.34 -12.74
C GLU A 524 -13.32 13.77 -13.18
N MET A 525 -13.34 14.02 -14.49
CA MET A 525 -13.70 15.31 -15.07
C MET A 525 -15.14 15.68 -14.72
N GLU A 526 -16.08 14.74 -14.84
CA GLU A 526 -17.48 14.93 -14.44
C GLU A 526 -17.60 15.29 -12.96
N GLY A 527 -16.92 14.57 -12.07
CA GLY A 527 -16.89 14.88 -10.64
C GLY A 527 -16.35 16.27 -10.33
N ARG A 528 -15.26 16.69 -11.00
CA ARG A 528 -14.68 18.03 -10.82
C ARG A 528 -15.59 19.16 -11.31
N ILE A 529 -16.24 18.98 -12.47
CA ILE A 529 -17.20 19.96 -13.01
C ILE A 529 -18.37 20.13 -12.04
N ARG A 530 -18.91 19.03 -11.49
CA ARG A 530 -20.00 19.06 -10.50
C ARG A 530 -19.61 19.83 -9.24
N SER A 531 -18.38 19.69 -8.75
CA SER A 531 -17.89 20.41 -7.57
C SER A 531 -17.70 21.92 -7.81
N LEU A 532 -17.28 22.32 -9.01
CA LEU A 532 -17.00 23.73 -9.35
C LEU A 532 -18.25 24.55 -9.68
N ALA A 533 -19.32 23.90 -10.14
CA ALA A 533 -20.60 24.54 -10.48
C ALA A 533 -21.78 23.81 -9.79
N PRO A 534 -22.02 24.03 -8.48
CA PRO A 534 -23.11 23.38 -7.76
C PRO A 534 -24.48 23.91 -8.22
N GLY A 535 -25.28 23.05 -8.87
CA GLY A 535 -26.65 23.33 -9.35
C GLY A 535 -27.14 22.29 -10.39
N GLU A 536 -28.44 22.25 -10.71
CA GLU A 536 -29.02 21.29 -11.68
C GLU A 536 -28.39 21.37 -13.08
N GLY A 537 -27.82 22.53 -13.45
CA GLY A 537 -27.15 22.73 -14.72
C GLY A 537 -25.89 21.86 -14.93
N SER A 538 -25.11 21.57 -13.88
CA SER A 538 -23.87 20.77 -14.05
C SER A 538 -24.13 19.29 -14.37
N LEU A 539 -25.33 18.77 -14.06
CA LEU A 539 -25.77 17.40 -14.35
C LEU A 539 -25.94 17.10 -15.85
N HIS A 540 -25.97 18.13 -16.69
CA HIS A 540 -26.31 18.01 -18.11
C HIS A 540 -25.10 18.13 -19.06
N VAL A 541 -23.90 18.40 -18.53
CA VAL A 541 -22.66 18.39 -19.33
C VAL A 541 -22.36 16.96 -19.77
N ARG A 542 -22.18 16.74 -21.07
CA ARG A 542 -21.92 15.41 -21.61
C ARG A 542 -20.43 15.11 -21.61
N VAL A 543 -19.98 14.28 -20.67
CA VAL A 543 -18.59 13.81 -20.59
C VAL A 543 -18.51 12.35 -21.02
N SER A 544 -17.68 12.01 -22.01
CA SER A 544 -17.52 10.63 -22.49
C SER A 544 -16.14 10.35 -23.10
N THR A 545 -15.91 9.10 -23.51
CA THR A 545 -14.82 8.75 -24.43
C THR A 545 -15.27 8.89 -25.88
N PHE A 546 -14.33 8.93 -26.83
CA PHE A 546 -14.64 8.93 -28.27
C PHE A 546 -15.47 7.70 -28.68
N HIS A 547 -15.02 6.51 -28.32
CA HIS A 547 -15.73 5.28 -28.65
C HIS A 547 -17.16 5.25 -28.08
N ARG A 548 -17.37 5.73 -26.84
CA ARG A 548 -18.71 5.76 -26.24
C ARG A 548 -19.61 6.82 -26.90
N PHE A 549 -19.04 7.95 -27.30
CA PHE A 549 -19.75 8.95 -28.11
C PHE A 549 -20.18 8.37 -29.46
N CYS A 550 -19.26 7.79 -30.22
CA CYS A 550 -19.51 7.15 -31.51
C CYS A 550 -20.55 6.02 -31.42
N MET A 551 -20.43 5.16 -30.41
CA MET A 551 -21.40 4.11 -30.13
C MET A 551 -22.80 4.69 -29.93
N ASN A 552 -22.96 5.72 -29.08
CA ASN A 552 -24.26 6.34 -28.83
C ASN A 552 -24.86 6.97 -30.11
N VAL A 553 -24.03 7.58 -30.96
CA VAL A 553 -24.46 8.12 -32.26
C VAL A 553 -24.96 7.00 -33.18
N LEU A 554 -24.19 5.92 -33.33
CA LEU A 554 -24.56 4.78 -34.17
C LEU A 554 -25.79 4.03 -33.67
N ARG A 555 -25.93 3.83 -32.35
CA ARG A 555 -27.13 3.24 -31.73
C ARG A 555 -28.39 4.07 -32.02
N GLY A 556 -28.26 5.39 -32.07
CA GLY A 556 -29.38 6.31 -32.28
C GLY A 556 -29.73 6.56 -33.75
N ALA A 557 -28.75 6.46 -34.67
CA ALA A 557 -28.94 6.92 -36.05
C ALA A 557 -28.19 6.11 -37.13
N GLY A 558 -27.51 5.02 -36.76
CA GLY A 558 -26.66 4.21 -37.65
C GLY A 558 -27.42 3.50 -38.78
N GLU A 559 -28.74 3.30 -38.67
CA GLU A 559 -29.52 2.65 -39.73
C GLU A 559 -29.41 3.36 -41.07
N ARG A 560 -29.21 4.68 -41.05
CA ARG A 560 -29.02 5.51 -42.25
C ARG A 560 -27.72 5.19 -43.00
N SER A 561 -26.71 4.66 -42.32
CA SER A 561 -25.45 4.18 -42.93
C SER A 561 -25.40 2.64 -43.04
N GLY A 562 -26.51 1.95 -42.78
CA GLY A 562 -26.57 0.48 -42.85
C GLY A 562 -26.06 -0.24 -41.59
N VAL A 563 -25.83 0.50 -40.49
CA VAL A 563 -25.47 -0.08 -39.19
C VAL A 563 -26.74 -0.31 -38.36
N PRO A 564 -27.07 -1.55 -37.97
CA PRO A 564 -28.26 -1.82 -37.17
C PRO A 564 -28.11 -1.24 -35.74
N PRO A 565 -29.17 -0.70 -35.12
CA PRO A 565 -29.08 -0.07 -33.81
C PRO A 565 -28.78 -1.08 -32.70
N ASP A 566 -28.99 -2.37 -32.94
CA ASP A 566 -28.69 -3.49 -32.03
C ASP A 566 -27.43 -4.28 -32.40
N PHE A 567 -26.48 -3.67 -33.15
CA PHE A 567 -25.16 -4.25 -33.45
C PHE A 567 -24.44 -4.81 -32.20
N ILE A 568 -23.57 -5.80 -32.39
CA ILE A 568 -22.81 -6.42 -31.30
C ILE A 568 -21.41 -5.78 -31.24
N LEU A 569 -20.95 -5.40 -30.06
CA LEU A 569 -19.59 -4.90 -29.90
C LEU A 569 -18.59 -6.06 -29.91
N CYS A 570 -17.69 -6.06 -30.90
CA CYS A 570 -16.61 -7.02 -31.03
C CYS A 570 -15.42 -6.55 -30.16
N SER A 571 -15.10 -7.31 -29.11
CA SER A 571 -13.94 -7.02 -28.26
C SER A 571 -12.64 -7.28 -29.02
N GLN A 572 -11.52 -6.72 -28.55
CA GLN A 572 -10.20 -6.98 -29.16
C GLN A 572 -9.89 -8.48 -29.25
N TRP A 573 -10.29 -9.26 -28.24
CA TRP A 573 -10.10 -10.71 -28.25
C TRP A 573 -10.99 -11.41 -29.28
N ASP A 574 -12.23 -10.94 -29.47
CA ASP A 574 -13.11 -11.46 -30.51
C ASP A 574 -12.54 -11.15 -31.89
N SER A 575 -12.02 -9.94 -32.12
CA SER A 575 -11.30 -9.57 -33.34
C SER A 575 -10.13 -10.52 -33.63
N GLU A 576 -9.32 -10.84 -32.62
CA GLU A 576 -8.23 -11.82 -32.74
C GLU A 576 -8.75 -13.20 -33.15
N LYS A 577 -9.80 -13.71 -32.49
CA LYS A 577 -10.36 -15.04 -32.78
C LYS A 577 -11.05 -15.12 -34.15
N ILE A 578 -11.70 -14.05 -34.57
CA ILE A 578 -12.29 -13.94 -35.90
C ILE A 578 -11.17 -13.91 -36.96
N ALA A 579 -10.12 -13.12 -36.75
CA ALA A 579 -8.97 -13.08 -37.65
C ALA A 579 -8.23 -14.41 -37.73
N GLU A 580 -8.08 -15.14 -36.62
CA GLU A 580 -7.51 -16.49 -36.59
C GLU A 580 -8.33 -17.48 -37.40
N ARG A 581 -9.67 -17.43 -37.26
CA ARG A 581 -10.59 -18.32 -37.99
C ARG A 581 -10.55 -18.05 -39.49
N VAL A 582 -10.70 -16.78 -39.89
CA VAL A 582 -10.67 -16.37 -41.30
C VAL A 582 -9.28 -16.62 -41.90
N GLY A 583 -8.21 -16.36 -41.16
CA GLY A 583 -6.84 -16.67 -41.59
C GLY A 583 -6.63 -18.16 -41.81
N GLY A 584 -7.23 -19.02 -40.97
CA GLY A 584 -7.26 -20.47 -41.16
C GLY A 584 -8.01 -20.88 -42.43
N GLU A 585 -9.19 -20.30 -42.69
CA GLU A 585 -9.97 -20.52 -43.93
C GLU A 585 -9.16 -20.14 -45.19
N LEU A 586 -8.29 -19.13 -45.09
CA LEU A 586 -7.39 -18.67 -46.16
C LEU A 586 -6.02 -19.37 -46.16
N ASN A 587 -5.80 -20.38 -45.30
CA ASN A 587 -4.52 -21.10 -45.15
C ASN A 587 -3.31 -20.21 -44.83
N LEU A 588 -3.52 -19.14 -44.06
CA LEU A 588 -2.47 -18.22 -43.64
C LEU A 588 -1.77 -18.71 -42.36
N LYS A 589 -0.46 -18.46 -42.27
CA LYS A 589 0.33 -18.77 -41.07
C LYS A 589 0.01 -17.78 -39.94
N SER A 590 0.12 -18.21 -38.68
CA SER A 590 -0.14 -17.37 -37.51
C SER A 590 0.65 -16.06 -37.47
N GLY A 591 1.87 -16.04 -38.02
CA GLY A 591 2.67 -14.81 -38.15
C GLY A 591 2.02 -13.75 -39.05
N ALA A 592 1.40 -14.16 -40.16
CA ALA A 592 0.69 -13.26 -41.06
C ALA A 592 -0.59 -12.69 -40.41
N ILE A 593 -1.30 -13.52 -39.63
CA ILE A 593 -2.50 -13.09 -38.88
C ILE A 593 -2.13 -12.05 -37.81
N ARG A 594 -1.02 -12.27 -37.10
CA ARG A 594 -0.51 -11.31 -36.12
C ARG A 594 -0.08 -9.99 -36.76
N ALA A 595 0.58 -10.05 -37.92
CA ALA A 595 0.92 -8.85 -38.69
C ALA A 595 -0.35 -8.12 -39.16
N PHE A 596 -1.35 -8.84 -39.67
CA PHE A 596 -2.65 -8.27 -40.04
C PHE A 596 -3.32 -7.54 -38.89
N LEU A 597 -3.44 -8.18 -37.71
CA LEU A 597 -4.05 -7.55 -36.52
C LEU A 597 -3.32 -6.28 -36.09
N LYS A 598 -1.98 -6.25 -36.22
CA LYS A 598 -1.17 -5.05 -35.94
C LYS A 598 -1.48 -3.90 -36.91
N HIS A 599 -1.71 -4.21 -38.18
CA HIS A 599 -1.99 -3.21 -39.23
C HIS A 599 -3.49 -2.95 -39.45
N LEU A 600 -4.38 -3.69 -38.79
CA LEU A 600 -5.83 -3.62 -38.98
C LEU A 600 -6.41 -2.21 -38.82
N PRO A 601 -6.09 -1.44 -37.75
CA PRO A 601 -6.63 -0.08 -37.62
C PRO A 601 -6.25 0.82 -38.81
N ARG A 602 -4.99 0.71 -39.28
CA ARG A 602 -4.50 1.47 -40.44
C ARG A 602 -5.19 1.05 -41.73
N LEU A 603 -5.35 -0.26 -41.97
CA LEU A 603 -6.09 -0.79 -43.13
C LEU A 603 -7.54 -0.29 -43.16
N LYS A 604 -8.20 -0.28 -42.00
CA LYS A 604 -9.58 0.21 -41.89
C LYS A 604 -9.68 1.69 -42.23
N ARG A 605 -8.76 2.50 -41.73
CA ARG A 605 -8.66 3.94 -42.03
C ARG A 605 -8.43 4.21 -43.52
N GLU A 606 -7.42 3.58 -44.12
CA GLU A 606 -7.11 3.73 -45.56
C GLU A 606 -8.30 3.33 -46.43
N SER A 607 -9.09 2.31 -46.02
CA SER A 607 -10.30 1.88 -46.73
C SER A 607 -11.46 2.90 -46.74
N LEU A 608 -11.37 3.98 -45.95
CA LEU A 608 -12.41 5.00 -45.84
C LEU A 608 -12.03 6.32 -46.55
N LEU A 609 -10.75 6.61 -46.67
CA LEU A 609 -10.23 7.88 -47.20
C LEU A 609 -9.96 7.83 -48.72
N ASP A 610 -10.32 6.74 -49.40
CA ASP A 610 -10.00 6.49 -50.82
C ASP A 610 -8.49 6.64 -51.13
N GLU A 611 -7.64 6.39 -50.14
CA GLU A 611 -6.18 6.40 -50.29
C GLU A 611 -5.74 5.08 -50.95
N THR A 612 -4.78 5.15 -51.88
CA THR A 612 -4.16 3.94 -52.44
C THR A 612 -3.50 3.16 -51.31
N PRO A 613 -3.87 1.88 -51.08
CA PRO A 613 -3.28 1.08 -50.00
C PRO A 613 -1.76 1.05 -50.13
N ASP A 614 -1.06 1.17 -49.01
CA ASP A 614 0.39 1.01 -48.97
C ASP A 614 0.79 -0.32 -49.66
N PRO A 615 1.69 -0.33 -50.66
CA PRO A 615 2.09 -1.55 -51.36
C PRO A 615 2.58 -2.67 -50.42
N SER A 616 3.10 -2.31 -49.24
CA SER A 616 3.52 -3.26 -48.21
C SER A 616 2.35 -4.03 -47.57
N MET A 617 1.12 -3.53 -47.68
CA MET A 617 -0.09 -4.10 -47.08
C MET A 617 -1.01 -4.82 -48.07
N GLU A 618 -0.69 -4.83 -49.37
CA GLU A 618 -1.50 -5.46 -50.42
C GLU A 618 -1.75 -6.96 -50.15
N GLN A 619 -0.76 -7.65 -49.60
CA GLN A 619 -0.84 -9.06 -49.23
C GLN A 619 -1.86 -9.35 -48.10
N MET A 620 -2.25 -8.33 -47.33
CA MET A 620 -3.21 -8.45 -46.23
C MET A 620 -4.67 -8.18 -46.66
N LEU A 621 -4.89 -7.62 -47.85
CA LEU A 621 -6.23 -7.24 -48.34
C LEU A 621 -7.22 -8.42 -48.41
N PRO A 622 -6.84 -9.64 -48.87
CA PRO A 622 -7.78 -10.77 -48.87
C PRO A 622 -8.28 -11.12 -47.46
N LEU A 623 -7.38 -11.14 -46.47
CA LEU A 623 -7.73 -11.37 -45.07
C LEU A 623 -8.59 -10.23 -44.52
N PHE A 624 -8.26 -8.98 -44.84
CA PHE A 624 -9.04 -7.80 -44.46
C PHE A 624 -10.48 -7.84 -44.96
N HIS A 625 -10.69 -8.17 -46.24
CA HIS A 625 -12.03 -8.27 -46.82
C HIS A 625 -12.85 -9.40 -46.19
N ALA A 626 -12.26 -10.58 -46.00
CA ALA A 626 -12.93 -11.71 -45.37
C ALA A 626 -13.25 -11.44 -43.89
N TYR A 627 -12.34 -10.79 -43.15
CA TYR A 627 -12.57 -10.34 -41.78
C TYR A 627 -13.77 -9.38 -41.68
N ARG A 628 -13.79 -8.33 -42.53
CA ARG A 628 -14.91 -7.37 -42.57
C ARG A 628 -16.23 -8.02 -42.97
N GLN A 629 -16.21 -8.96 -43.91
CA GLN A 629 -17.40 -9.71 -44.30
C GLN A 629 -17.94 -10.49 -43.10
N ARG A 630 -17.07 -11.19 -42.34
CA ARG A 630 -17.48 -11.94 -41.15
C ARG A 630 -18.08 -11.05 -40.07
N LEU A 631 -17.49 -9.87 -39.81
CA LEU A 631 -18.07 -8.90 -38.87
C LEU A 631 -19.48 -8.46 -39.31
N ARG A 632 -19.67 -8.16 -40.60
CA ARG A 632 -20.98 -7.77 -41.15
C ARG A 632 -22.03 -8.87 -41.03
N GLU A 633 -21.67 -10.12 -41.37
CA GLU A 633 -22.56 -11.29 -41.25
C GLU A 633 -23.03 -11.50 -39.80
N SER A 634 -22.13 -11.29 -38.84
CA SER A 634 -22.41 -11.36 -37.40
C SER A 634 -23.01 -10.08 -36.80
N ARG A 635 -23.27 -9.04 -37.63
CA ARG A 635 -23.73 -7.71 -37.19
C ARG A 635 -22.85 -7.12 -36.08
N MET A 636 -21.55 -7.38 -36.15
CA MET A 636 -20.55 -6.93 -35.21
C MET A 636 -19.85 -5.68 -35.73
N LEU A 637 -19.52 -4.78 -34.81
CA LEU A 637 -18.57 -3.70 -35.03
C LEU A 637 -17.47 -3.83 -33.97
N ASP A 638 -16.21 -3.78 -34.37
CA ASP A 638 -15.14 -3.61 -33.40
C ASP A 638 -14.94 -2.13 -33.06
N LEU A 639 -13.99 -1.85 -32.17
CA LEU A 639 -13.76 -0.51 -31.63
C LEU A 639 -13.41 0.51 -32.71
N ASP A 640 -12.55 0.14 -33.67
CA ASP A 640 -12.16 1.03 -34.78
C ASP A 640 -13.36 1.29 -35.71
N ASP A 641 -14.24 0.30 -35.90
CA ASP A 641 -15.45 0.47 -36.72
C ASP A 641 -16.43 1.49 -36.13
N LEU A 642 -16.46 1.68 -34.80
CA LEU A 642 -17.34 2.68 -34.18
C LEU A 642 -17.02 4.09 -34.70
N GLU A 643 -15.75 4.44 -34.79
CA GLU A 643 -15.29 5.74 -35.26
C GLU A 643 -15.48 5.87 -36.77
N LEU A 644 -15.08 4.84 -37.53
CA LEU A 644 -15.17 4.83 -38.98
C LEU A 644 -16.61 4.91 -39.49
N GLU A 645 -17.52 4.12 -38.92
CA GLU A 645 -18.92 4.12 -39.32
C GLU A 645 -19.64 5.40 -38.86
N THR A 646 -19.22 6.01 -37.75
CA THR A 646 -19.72 7.33 -37.34
C THR A 646 -19.31 8.40 -38.35
N TYR A 647 -18.05 8.40 -38.80
CA TYR A 647 -17.59 9.32 -39.83
C TYR A 647 -18.30 9.10 -41.17
N ARG A 648 -18.53 7.82 -41.57
CA ARG A 648 -19.35 7.48 -42.75
C ARG A 648 -20.77 8.03 -42.62
N LEU A 649 -21.41 7.85 -41.46
CA LEU A 649 -22.75 8.34 -41.18
C LEU A 649 -22.84 9.86 -41.32
N PHE A 650 -21.87 10.59 -40.75
CA PHE A 650 -21.83 12.05 -40.85
C PHE A 650 -21.67 12.54 -42.30
N ARG A 651 -20.84 11.86 -43.11
CA ARG A 651 -20.72 12.18 -44.55
C ARG A 651 -21.99 11.86 -45.34
N ALA A 652 -22.68 10.77 -45.00
CA ALA A 652 -23.87 10.32 -45.71
C ALA A 652 -25.15 11.07 -45.30
N SER A 653 -25.20 11.63 -44.09
CA SER A 653 -26.41 12.23 -43.51
C SER A 653 -26.12 13.55 -42.80
N PRO A 654 -26.05 14.68 -43.55
CA PRO A 654 -25.84 16.01 -42.97
C PRO A 654 -26.88 16.42 -41.92
N GLU A 655 -28.09 15.87 -41.98
CA GLU A 655 -29.16 16.08 -40.99
C GLU A 655 -28.78 15.56 -39.59
N ILE A 656 -28.18 14.37 -39.52
CA ILE A 656 -27.72 13.75 -38.28
C ILE A 656 -26.51 14.49 -37.76
N LEU A 657 -25.56 14.82 -38.64
CA LEU A 657 -24.39 15.62 -38.29
C LEU A 657 -24.81 16.96 -37.67
N ARG A 658 -25.80 17.65 -38.25
CA ARG A 658 -26.33 18.91 -37.70
C ARG A 658 -26.96 18.70 -36.31
N ALA A 659 -27.79 17.68 -36.14
CA ALA A 659 -28.39 17.39 -34.84
C ALA A 659 -27.34 17.06 -33.75
N CYS A 660 -26.24 16.42 -34.13
CA CYS A 660 -25.10 16.18 -33.25
C CYS A 660 -24.36 17.48 -32.93
N ALA A 661 -24.07 18.32 -33.93
CA ALA A 661 -23.39 19.60 -33.78
C ALA A 661 -24.20 20.61 -32.95
N ASP A 662 -25.53 20.67 -33.11
CA ASP A 662 -26.43 21.49 -32.30
C ASP A 662 -26.34 21.17 -30.81
N ARG A 663 -26.13 19.89 -30.48
CA ARG A 663 -25.91 19.42 -29.11
C ARG A 663 -24.46 19.59 -28.66
N ALA A 664 -23.51 19.82 -29.57
CA ALA A 664 -22.08 19.90 -29.31
C ALA A 664 -21.51 21.25 -29.76
N GLN A 665 -22.16 22.35 -29.38
CA GLN A 665 -21.70 23.70 -29.75
C GLN A 665 -20.39 24.09 -29.04
N TRP A 666 -20.10 23.47 -27.90
CA TRP A 666 -18.84 23.61 -27.18
C TRP A 666 -18.22 22.24 -26.99
N ILE A 667 -17.13 21.99 -27.71
CA ILE A 667 -16.40 20.71 -27.71
C ILE A 667 -15.09 20.89 -26.96
N PHE A 668 -14.88 20.07 -25.93
CA PHE A 668 -13.65 20.00 -25.17
C PHE A 668 -12.98 18.66 -25.42
N VAL A 669 -11.69 18.67 -25.72
CA VAL A 669 -10.93 17.43 -25.95
C VAL A 669 -9.70 17.44 -25.06
N ASP A 670 -9.62 16.45 -24.16
CA ASP A 670 -8.46 16.22 -23.30
C ASP A 670 -7.48 15.25 -23.97
N GLU A 671 -6.19 15.39 -23.65
CA GLU A 671 -5.09 14.58 -24.20
C GLU A 671 -5.08 14.53 -25.75
N TYR A 672 -5.31 15.67 -26.42
CA TYR A 672 -5.45 15.77 -27.88
C TYR A 672 -4.25 15.24 -28.69
N GLN A 673 -3.08 15.08 -28.07
CA GLN A 673 -1.92 14.46 -28.73
C GLN A 673 -2.11 12.96 -29.02
N ASP A 674 -3.05 12.31 -28.31
CA ASP A 674 -3.34 10.88 -28.47
C ASP A 674 -4.52 10.64 -29.44
N THR A 675 -5.02 11.70 -30.10
CA THR A 675 -6.12 11.63 -31.06
C THR A 675 -5.67 11.03 -32.39
N ASP A 676 -6.42 10.06 -32.90
CA ASP A 676 -6.15 9.49 -34.23
C ASP A 676 -6.73 10.36 -35.37
N PRO A 677 -6.31 10.14 -36.63
CA PRO A 677 -6.80 10.95 -37.75
C PRO A 677 -8.31 10.87 -38.04
N ILE A 678 -8.99 9.76 -37.72
CA ILE A 678 -10.44 9.61 -37.89
C ILE A 678 -11.17 10.36 -36.79
N GLU A 679 -10.74 10.25 -35.53
CA GLU A 679 -11.25 11.07 -34.42
C GLU A 679 -11.11 12.57 -34.75
N ALA A 680 -9.94 13.00 -35.24
CA ALA A 680 -9.72 14.37 -35.68
C ALA A 680 -10.66 14.79 -36.82
N ALA A 681 -10.93 13.89 -37.78
CA ALA A 681 -11.87 14.15 -38.87
C ALA A 681 -13.34 14.24 -38.38
N ILE A 682 -13.74 13.44 -37.40
CA ILE A 682 -15.05 13.53 -36.75
C ILE A 682 -15.21 14.87 -36.05
N LEU A 683 -14.21 15.29 -35.26
CA LEU A 683 -14.22 16.61 -34.60
C LEU A 683 -14.32 17.74 -35.63
N ARG A 684 -13.52 17.68 -36.69
CA ARG A 684 -13.53 18.70 -37.75
C ARG A 684 -14.90 18.81 -38.41
N THR A 685 -15.55 17.70 -38.72
CA THR A 685 -16.88 17.69 -39.35
C THR A 685 -17.98 18.21 -38.41
N LEU A 686 -17.89 17.96 -37.10
CA LEU A 686 -18.80 18.52 -36.09
C LEU A 686 -18.66 20.02 -35.90
N VAL A 687 -17.46 20.57 -36.11
CA VAL A 687 -17.16 21.99 -35.92
C VAL A 687 -17.41 22.80 -37.20
N SER A 688 -17.11 22.24 -38.37
CA SER A 688 -17.02 22.97 -39.63
C SER A 688 -18.41 23.32 -40.18
N PRO A 689 -18.77 24.62 -40.28
CA PRO A 689 -20.09 25.04 -40.77
C PRO A 689 -20.39 24.52 -42.18
N GLU A 690 -19.36 24.45 -43.04
CA GLU A 690 -19.43 23.94 -44.41
C GLU A 690 -19.87 22.47 -44.51
N SER A 691 -19.61 21.67 -43.47
CA SER A 691 -19.96 20.24 -43.44
C SER A 691 -21.45 19.99 -43.18
N HIS A 692 -22.19 21.00 -42.72
CA HIS A 692 -23.61 20.92 -42.35
C HIS A 692 -24.34 22.28 -42.48
N PRO A 693 -24.51 22.80 -43.72
CA PRO A 693 -25.05 24.14 -43.96
C PRO A 693 -26.49 24.29 -43.44
N TYR A 694 -26.80 25.35 -42.69
CA TYR A 694 -28.17 25.61 -42.20
C TYR A 694 -29.10 26.16 -43.31
N PRO A 695 -30.42 25.92 -43.23
CA PRO A 695 -31.38 26.53 -44.14
C PRO A 695 -31.33 28.07 -44.09
N ALA A 696 -31.64 28.74 -45.20
CA ALA A 696 -31.65 30.19 -45.29
C ALA A 696 -32.59 30.81 -44.22
N GLY A 697 -32.05 31.69 -43.37
CA GLY A 697 -32.80 32.37 -42.29
C GLY A 697 -32.51 31.90 -40.86
N HIS A 698 -31.67 30.87 -40.66
CA HIS A 698 -31.22 30.45 -39.33
C HIS A 698 -29.87 31.08 -38.96
N GLU A 699 -29.72 31.58 -37.73
CA GLU A 699 -28.45 32.11 -37.21
C GLU A 699 -27.38 31.00 -37.16
N GLN A 700 -26.21 31.26 -37.77
CA GLN A 700 -25.06 30.37 -37.75
C GLN A 700 -24.40 30.36 -36.37
N GLY A 701 -24.66 29.34 -35.57
CA GLY A 701 -23.87 29.04 -34.38
C GLY A 701 -22.77 28.03 -34.69
N GLY A 702 -21.68 28.47 -35.33
CA GLY A 702 -20.53 27.58 -35.56
C GLY A 702 -20.01 26.95 -34.26
N GLY A 703 -19.72 25.65 -34.27
CA GLY A 703 -19.19 24.94 -33.12
C GLY A 703 -17.84 25.52 -32.68
N ARG A 704 -17.54 25.49 -31.37
CA ARG A 704 -16.27 25.94 -30.79
C ARG A 704 -15.57 24.73 -30.22
N ILE A 705 -14.28 24.58 -30.54
CA ILE A 705 -13.45 23.49 -30.03
C ILE A 705 -12.33 24.06 -29.15
N CYS A 706 -12.15 23.43 -28.00
CA CYS A 706 -11.09 23.68 -27.05
C CYS A 706 -10.34 22.36 -26.82
N ALA A 707 -9.17 22.21 -27.43
CA ALA A 707 -8.31 21.05 -27.23
C ALA A 707 -7.20 21.38 -26.24
N ILE A 708 -6.88 20.43 -25.37
CA ILE A 708 -5.72 20.51 -24.47
C ILE A 708 -4.86 19.26 -24.60
N GLY A 709 -3.55 19.42 -24.55
CA GLY A 709 -2.64 18.29 -24.62
C GLY A 709 -1.18 18.70 -24.62
N ASP A 710 -0.33 17.69 -24.75
CA ASP A 710 1.13 17.85 -24.79
C ASP A 710 1.73 16.87 -25.81
N PRO A 711 2.30 17.34 -26.92
CA PRO A 711 2.92 16.46 -27.91
C PRO A 711 4.07 15.63 -27.31
N ASP A 712 4.71 16.11 -26.24
CA ASP A 712 5.77 15.40 -25.53
C ASP A 712 5.28 14.21 -24.70
N GLN A 713 3.96 14.09 -24.51
CA GLN A 713 3.32 12.97 -23.79
C GLN A 713 2.62 11.98 -24.73
N ALA A 714 2.80 12.09 -26.05
CA ALA A 714 2.23 11.16 -27.01
C ALA A 714 2.98 9.81 -27.00
N ILE A 715 2.41 8.84 -26.30
CA ILE A 715 3.04 7.52 -26.03
C ILE A 715 2.13 6.35 -26.39
N TYR A 716 1.09 6.60 -27.20
CA TYR A 716 0.14 5.60 -27.68
C TYR A 716 0.19 5.46 -29.21
N GLY A 717 1.35 5.71 -29.82
CA GLY A 717 1.53 5.57 -31.27
C GLY A 717 1.27 4.14 -31.73
N PHE A 718 1.66 3.15 -30.92
CA PHE A 718 1.33 1.73 -31.13
C PHE A 718 -0.18 1.41 -31.15
N ARG A 719 -1.05 2.34 -30.71
CA ARG A 719 -2.51 2.23 -30.75
C ARG A 719 -3.15 3.03 -31.90
N GLY A 720 -2.34 3.67 -32.76
CA GLY A 720 -2.80 4.43 -33.91
C GLY A 720 -2.88 5.95 -33.71
N ALA A 721 -2.54 6.46 -32.52
CA ALA A 721 -2.48 7.89 -32.25
C ALA A 721 -1.39 8.58 -33.09
N GLU A 722 -1.69 9.75 -33.64
CA GLU A 722 -0.73 10.51 -34.46
C GLU A 722 -0.56 11.95 -33.95
N VAL A 723 0.63 12.27 -33.43
CA VAL A 723 1.00 13.63 -32.97
C VAL A 723 0.85 14.69 -34.07
N ARG A 724 0.85 14.26 -35.34
CA ARG A 724 0.60 15.13 -36.50
C ARG A 724 -0.75 15.85 -36.39
N SER A 725 -1.78 15.20 -35.86
CA SER A 725 -3.10 15.80 -35.62
C SER A 725 -3.00 16.99 -34.66
N PHE A 726 -2.14 16.91 -33.64
CA PHE A 726 -1.88 18.01 -32.72
C PHE A 726 -1.24 19.21 -33.42
N HIS A 727 -0.21 18.97 -34.24
CA HIS A 727 0.46 20.03 -35.01
C HIS A 727 -0.40 20.62 -36.12
N ALA A 728 -1.37 19.86 -36.65
CA ALA A 728 -2.30 20.31 -37.67
C ALA A 728 -3.45 21.17 -37.13
N PHE A 729 -3.63 21.29 -35.80
CA PHE A 729 -4.82 21.93 -35.21
C PHE A 729 -5.15 23.32 -35.74
N GLN A 730 -4.16 24.23 -35.84
CA GLN A 730 -4.42 25.59 -36.36
C GLN A 730 -4.76 25.61 -37.85
N LYS A 731 -4.33 24.59 -38.60
CA LYS A 731 -4.69 24.40 -40.00
C LYS A 731 -6.11 23.83 -40.12
N ASP A 732 -6.48 22.87 -39.26
CA ASP A 732 -7.82 22.27 -39.23
C ASP A 732 -8.88 23.23 -38.70
N TYR A 733 -8.49 24.16 -37.80
CA TYR A 733 -9.37 25.15 -37.18
C TYR A 733 -8.80 26.57 -37.35
N PRO A 734 -9.01 27.20 -38.53
CA PRO A 734 -8.51 28.55 -38.79
C PRO A 734 -8.99 29.56 -37.76
N GLY A 735 -8.08 30.43 -37.29
CA GLY A 735 -8.37 31.38 -36.21
C GLY A 735 -8.21 30.81 -34.79
N ALA A 736 -7.74 29.57 -34.65
CA ALA A 736 -7.42 28.98 -33.36
C ALA A 736 -6.34 29.78 -32.61
N THR A 737 -6.68 30.20 -31.39
CA THR A 737 -5.73 30.81 -30.44
C THR A 737 -4.94 29.69 -29.77
N VAL A 738 -3.64 29.91 -29.53
CA VAL A 738 -2.78 28.96 -28.82
C VAL A 738 -2.32 29.57 -27.51
N VAL A 739 -2.60 28.88 -26.41
CA VAL A 739 -2.15 29.26 -25.06
C VAL A 739 -1.19 28.20 -24.54
N SER A 740 -0.03 28.59 -24.03
CA SER A 740 0.99 27.67 -23.51
C SER A 740 1.09 27.74 -21.99
N LEU A 741 0.86 26.61 -21.30
CA LEU A 741 1.07 26.49 -19.86
C LEU A 741 2.51 26.05 -19.58
N VAL A 742 3.33 26.97 -19.05
CA VAL A 742 4.77 26.73 -18.82
C VAL A 742 5.14 26.47 -17.36
N ARG A 743 4.22 26.71 -16.42
CA ARG A 743 4.45 26.55 -14.98
C ARG A 743 4.07 25.14 -14.54
N ASN A 744 5.03 24.41 -14.00
CA ASN A 744 4.82 23.08 -13.46
C ASN A 744 4.71 23.16 -11.93
N TYR A 745 3.63 22.59 -11.39
CA TYR A 745 3.32 22.57 -9.96
C TYR A 745 3.61 21.22 -9.30
N ARG A 746 4.15 20.26 -10.07
CA ARG A 746 4.34 18.87 -9.66
C ARG A 746 5.78 18.59 -9.25
N SER A 747 6.70 18.75 -10.19
CA SER A 747 8.08 18.28 -10.14
C SER A 747 9.04 19.40 -9.75
N THR A 748 10.14 19.02 -9.10
CA THR A 748 11.27 19.92 -8.83
C THR A 748 11.98 20.33 -10.12
N GLN A 749 12.67 21.47 -10.11
CA GLN A 749 13.34 21.99 -11.31
C GLN A 749 14.44 21.05 -11.81
N THR A 750 15.15 20.34 -10.93
CA THR A 750 16.18 19.35 -11.31
C THR A 750 15.58 18.24 -12.17
N ILE A 751 14.43 17.70 -11.78
CA ILE A 751 13.71 16.66 -12.55
C ILE A 751 13.23 17.22 -13.89
N LEU A 752 12.67 18.43 -13.91
CA LEU A 752 12.19 19.07 -15.14
C LEU A 752 13.32 19.36 -16.13
N ASN A 753 14.49 19.78 -15.63
CA ASN A 753 15.67 20.01 -16.45
C ASN A 753 16.18 18.69 -17.03
N GLY A 754 16.32 17.64 -16.22
CA GLY A 754 16.74 16.32 -16.68
C GLY A 754 15.77 15.71 -17.69
N ALA A 755 14.46 15.86 -17.47
CA ALA A 755 13.45 15.37 -18.41
C ALA A 755 13.49 16.15 -19.74
N ALA A 756 13.70 17.47 -19.70
CA ALA A 756 13.79 18.30 -20.90
C ALA A 756 15.00 17.92 -21.80
N THR A 757 16.12 17.45 -21.23
CA THR A 757 17.26 17.02 -22.05
C THR A 757 16.99 15.72 -22.82
N ILE A 758 16.15 14.82 -22.28
CA ILE A 758 15.74 13.60 -22.99
C ILE A 758 15.07 13.93 -24.33
N LEU A 759 14.23 14.98 -24.34
CA LEU A 759 13.53 15.47 -25.53
C LEU A 759 14.27 16.61 -26.25
N GLN A 760 15.52 16.90 -25.88
CA GLN A 760 16.35 17.97 -26.46
C GLN A 760 15.67 19.35 -26.47
N LYS A 761 14.89 19.66 -25.43
CA LYS A 761 14.14 20.93 -25.35
C LYS A 761 15.03 22.07 -24.87
N GLU A 762 15.04 23.17 -25.62
CA GLU A 762 15.76 24.40 -25.24
C GLU A 762 15.21 25.06 -23.97
N LYS A 763 13.89 24.96 -23.75
CA LYS A 763 13.20 25.61 -22.62
C LYS A 763 12.45 24.57 -21.78
N PRO A 764 12.98 24.18 -20.61
CA PRO A 764 12.25 23.32 -19.68
C PRO A 764 11.04 24.04 -19.09
N LEU A 765 10.10 23.27 -18.55
CA LEU A 765 9.01 23.81 -17.74
C LEU A 765 9.58 24.46 -16.47
N LYS A 766 8.88 25.47 -15.97
CA LYS A 766 9.27 26.23 -14.77
C LYS A 766 8.61 25.62 -13.53
N GLY A 767 9.39 24.90 -12.75
CA GLY A 767 8.96 24.28 -11.50
C GLY A 767 8.64 25.32 -10.43
N GLN A 768 7.55 25.13 -9.71
CA GLN A 768 7.17 25.94 -8.55
C GLN A 768 7.66 25.36 -7.21
N ASN A 769 8.18 24.12 -7.23
CA ASN A 769 8.60 23.37 -6.03
C ASN A 769 10.10 23.52 -5.72
N GLY A 770 10.74 24.59 -6.21
CA GLY A 770 12.18 24.83 -6.04
C GLY A 770 13.07 23.91 -6.89
N HIS A 771 14.37 23.92 -6.61
CA HIS A 771 15.36 23.12 -7.35
C HIS A 771 15.24 21.62 -7.08
N GLY A 772 15.04 21.23 -5.82
CA GLY A 772 15.00 19.82 -5.40
C GLY A 772 16.35 19.12 -5.39
N ASP A 773 16.35 17.87 -4.96
CA ASP A 773 17.54 17.02 -4.88
C ASP A 773 17.98 16.51 -6.27
N PRO A 774 19.24 16.06 -6.42
CA PRO A 774 19.71 15.38 -7.62
C PRO A 774 18.89 14.12 -7.93
N ILE A 775 18.77 13.80 -9.23
CA ILE A 775 18.24 12.51 -9.68
C ILE A 775 19.21 11.41 -9.21
N LEU A 776 18.71 10.40 -8.49
CA LEU A 776 19.56 9.36 -7.91
C LEU A 776 19.71 8.19 -8.87
N THR A 777 20.93 7.74 -9.15
CA THR A 777 21.19 6.62 -10.06
C THR A 777 21.78 5.41 -9.34
N ALA A 778 21.37 4.20 -9.72
CA ALA A 778 21.85 2.95 -9.12
C ALA A 778 22.28 1.91 -10.16
N SER A 779 23.48 1.36 -9.97
CA SER A 779 24.01 0.23 -10.74
C SER A 779 23.91 -1.06 -9.96
N CYS A 780 23.13 -2.03 -10.45
CA CYS A 780 22.91 -3.33 -9.84
C CYS A 780 23.52 -4.46 -10.68
N ARG A 781 23.94 -5.56 -10.06
CA ARG A 781 24.45 -6.74 -10.79
C ARG A 781 23.32 -7.56 -11.40
N THR A 782 22.22 -7.73 -10.66
CA THR A 782 21.07 -8.52 -11.09
C THR A 782 19.75 -7.81 -10.81
N ALA A 783 18.66 -8.30 -11.42
CA ALA A 783 17.31 -7.82 -11.14
C ALA A 783 16.89 -8.02 -9.67
N GLU A 784 17.39 -9.06 -9.01
CA GLU A 784 17.15 -9.28 -7.58
C GLU A 784 17.87 -8.22 -6.72
N GLU A 785 19.09 -7.84 -7.08
CA GLU A 785 19.79 -6.75 -6.40
C GLU A 785 19.08 -5.41 -6.58
N GLU A 786 18.54 -5.16 -7.77
CA GLU A 786 17.75 -3.97 -8.06
C GLU A 786 16.46 -3.95 -7.23
N ALA A 787 15.75 -5.07 -7.14
CA ALA A 787 14.54 -5.16 -6.32
C ALA A 787 14.82 -4.98 -4.82
N GLU A 788 15.92 -5.55 -4.30
CA GLU A 788 16.34 -5.34 -2.91
C GLU A 788 16.75 -3.89 -2.63
N MET A 789 17.34 -3.20 -3.62
CA MET A 789 17.66 -1.77 -3.52
C MET A 789 16.39 -0.94 -3.38
N VAL A 790 15.38 -1.21 -4.20
CA VAL A 790 14.08 -0.54 -4.12
C VAL A 790 13.44 -0.75 -2.74
N VAL A 791 13.43 -1.99 -2.23
CA VAL A 791 12.96 -2.30 -0.86
C VAL A 791 13.71 -1.48 0.19
N SER A 792 15.05 -1.48 0.12
CA SER A 792 15.89 -0.77 1.09
C SER A 792 15.63 0.74 1.09
N GLU A 793 15.45 1.35 -0.09
CA GLU A 793 15.13 2.77 -0.18
C GLU A 793 13.70 3.07 0.28
N ILE A 794 12.72 2.19 0.02
CA ILE A 794 11.37 2.33 0.58
C ILE A 794 11.42 2.30 2.12
N GLU A 795 12.14 1.33 2.70
CA GLU A 795 12.33 1.25 4.16
C GLU A 795 12.99 2.52 4.72
N ARG A 796 14.00 3.07 4.02
CA ARG A 796 14.68 4.31 4.41
C ARG A 796 13.75 5.51 4.34
N LEU A 797 13.03 5.69 3.23
CA LEU A 797 12.10 6.81 3.01
C LEU A 797 10.99 6.86 4.07
N ILE A 798 10.49 5.69 4.49
CA ILE A 798 9.45 5.56 5.52
C ILE A 798 10.03 5.69 6.94
N GLY A 799 11.34 5.62 7.11
CA GLY A 799 12.01 5.68 8.42
C GLY A 799 11.91 4.36 9.21
N GLY A 800 11.94 3.23 8.51
CA GLY A 800 11.86 1.87 9.05
C GLY A 800 10.44 1.31 9.10
N ILE A 801 10.30 0.02 8.78
CA ILE A 801 9.02 -0.71 8.77
C ILE A 801 8.91 -1.78 9.89
N SER A 802 9.99 -1.96 10.67
CA SER A 802 10.04 -2.85 11.82
C SER A 802 11.15 -2.43 12.79
N HIS A 803 11.07 -2.84 14.05
CA HIS A 803 12.18 -2.68 15.01
C HIS A 803 13.47 -3.40 14.55
N PHE A 804 13.37 -4.49 13.79
CA PHE A 804 14.52 -5.26 13.29
C PHE A 804 15.29 -4.54 12.15
N SER A 805 14.62 -3.70 11.36
CA SER A 805 15.28 -2.88 10.33
C SER A 805 16.34 -1.93 10.93
N LEU A 806 16.23 -1.64 12.23
CA LEU A 806 17.11 -0.76 12.99
C LEU A 806 18.31 -1.52 13.56
N ASP A 807 18.08 -2.65 14.23
CA ASP A 807 19.13 -3.47 14.85
C ASP A 807 20.06 -4.11 13.80
N SER A 808 19.56 -4.36 12.59
CA SER A 808 20.34 -4.95 11.48
C SER A 808 21.22 -3.95 10.71
N GLY A 809 21.17 -2.65 11.04
CA GLY A 809 21.95 -1.60 10.38
C GLY A 809 21.52 -1.26 8.95
N ARG A 810 20.30 -1.64 8.54
CA ARG A 810 19.71 -1.26 7.24
C ARG A 810 19.28 0.22 7.19
N VAL A 811 18.99 0.81 8.34
CA VAL A 811 18.79 2.24 8.54
C VAL A 811 19.76 2.69 9.63
N SER A 812 20.58 3.72 9.38
CA SER A 812 21.68 4.08 10.28
C SER A 812 21.22 4.86 11.53
N SER A 813 20.07 5.53 11.43
CA SER A 813 19.30 6.21 12.47
C SER A 813 17.96 6.64 11.85
N HIS A 814 16.89 6.74 12.63
CA HIS A 814 15.56 7.13 12.12
C HIS A 814 15.48 8.54 11.48
N GLU A 815 16.52 9.36 11.60
CA GLU A 815 16.62 10.70 11.00
C GLU A 815 16.78 10.71 9.47
N GLU A 816 17.02 9.55 8.84
CA GLU A 816 17.16 9.47 7.37
C GLU A 816 15.82 9.38 6.63
N GLY A 817 14.71 9.16 7.33
CA GLY A 817 13.37 9.23 6.76
C GLY A 817 12.96 10.68 6.57
N GLU A 818 12.52 11.04 5.36
CA GLU A 818 11.91 12.35 5.13
C GLU A 818 10.52 12.34 5.80
N GLY A 819 10.45 12.65 7.09
CA GLY A 819 9.24 12.50 7.90
C GLY A 819 7.97 13.02 7.21
N GLY A 820 6.91 12.20 7.17
CA GLY A 820 5.60 12.55 6.61
C GLY A 820 5.18 11.79 5.35
N TYR A 821 6.02 10.92 4.80
CA TYR A 821 5.68 10.08 3.65
C TYR A 821 5.32 8.64 4.03
N GLY A 822 4.35 8.08 3.32
CA GLY A 822 3.80 6.74 3.48
C GLY A 822 4.02 5.89 2.22
N PHE A 823 3.51 4.66 2.21
CA PHE A 823 3.74 3.74 1.08
C PHE A 823 3.13 4.25 -0.24
N GLY A 824 1.97 4.90 -0.18
CA GLY A 824 1.22 5.50 -1.29
C GLY A 824 1.89 6.70 -1.93
N ASP A 825 2.96 7.23 -1.33
CA ASP A 825 3.80 8.26 -1.95
C ASP A 825 4.90 7.70 -2.85
N ILE A 826 4.98 6.38 -3.00
CA ILE A 826 6.05 5.71 -3.70
C ILE A 826 5.49 4.93 -4.88
N ALA A 827 6.08 5.15 -6.06
CA ALA A 827 5.84 4.33 -7.24
C ALA A 827 7.12 3.73 -7.79
N VAL A 828 7.00 2.51 -8.32
CA VAL A 828 8.04 1.78 -9.01
C VAL A 828 7.55 1.48 -10.43
N LEU A 829 8.17 2.15 -11.37
CA LEU A 829 7.86 2.15 -12.78
C LEU A 829 8.84 1.27 -13.56
N PHE A 830 8.33 0.53 -14.53
CA PHE A 830 9.12 -0.33 -15.41
C PHE A 830 8.57 -0.29 -16.84
N ARG A 831 9.34 -0.76 -17.84
CA ARG A 831 8.89 -0.75 -19.24
C ARG A 831 7.95 -1.92 -19.56
N LEU A 832 8.27 -3.10 -19.05
CA LEU A 832 7.57 -4.36 -19.33
C LEU A 832 7.00 -4.96 -18.05
N ASN A 833 5.77 -5.47 -18.11
CA ASN A 833 5.13 -6.09 -16.95
C ASN A 833 5.96 -7.26 -16.37
N ALA A 834 6.69 -8.01 -17.20
CA ALA A 834 7.55 -9.09 -16.71
C ALA A 834 8.64 -8.62 -15.71
N GLN A 835 9.04 -7.34 -15.73
CA GLN A 835 9.99 -6.79 -14.75
C GLN A 835 9.39 -6.74 -13.33
N GLY A 836 8.06 -6.63 -13.23
CA GLY A 836 7.35 -6.51 -11.94
C GLY A 836 7.49 -7.72 -11.03
N GLU A 837 7.68 -8.93 -11.59
CA GLU A 837 7.68 -10.19 -10.81
C GLU A 837 8.75 -10.18 -9.70
N LYS A 838 9.98 -9.75 -10.01
CA LYS A 838 11.06 -9.68 -9.03
C LYS A 838 10.87 -8.60 -7.98
N LEU A 839 10.21 -7.50 -8.35
CA LEU A 839 9.86 -6.43 -7.44
C LEU A 839 8.76 -6.88 -6.46
N GLU A 840 7.74 -7.58 -6.96
CA GLU A 840 6.68 -8.17 -6.13
C GLU A 840 7.25 -9.20 -5.15
N GLU A 841 8.08 -10.14 -5.63
CA GLU A 841 8.74 -11.13 -4.77
C GLU A 841 9.51 -10.44 -3.62
N ALA A 842 10.24 -9.36 -3.91
CA ALA A 842 11.03 -8.64 -2.92
C ALA A 842 10.17 -7.84 -1.92
N LEU A 843 9.15 -7.13 -2.41
CA LEU A 843 8.21 -6.36 -1.57
C LEU A 843 7.38 -7.28 -0.68
N GLN A 844 6.85 -8.37 -1.26
CA GLN A 844 6.08 -9.39 -0.55
C GLN A 844 6.93 -10.05 0.55
N ARG A 845 8.16 -10.46 0.21
CA ARG A 845 9.10 -11.00 1.20
C ARG A 845 9.40 -10.02 2.32
N SER A 846 9.44 -8.73 2.01
CA SER A 846 9.75 -7.68 2.98
C SER A 846 8.53 -7.22 3.78
N GLY A 847 7.33 -7.69 3.43
CA GLY A 847 6.07 -7.34 4.09
C GLY A 847 5.56 -5.96 3.68
N ILE A 848 6.12 -5.35 2.63
CA ILE A 848 5.74 -4.01 2.19
C ILE A 848 4.43 -4.12 1.39
N PRO A 849 3.36 -3.38 1.77
CA PRO A 849 2.11 -3.41 1.03
C PRO A 849 2.29 -2.73 -0.33
N TYR A 850 1.84 -3.40 -1.39
CA TYR A 850 1.93 -2.91 -2.76
C TYR A 850 0.63 -3.15 -3.54
N VAL A 851 0.50 -2.43 -4.65
CA VAL A 851 -0.51 -2.65 -5.68
C VAL A 851 0.16 -2.68 -7.05
N ARG A 852 -0.16 -3.69 -7.85
CA ARG A 852 0.36 -3.81 -9.22
C ARG A 852 -0.71 -3.42 -10.24
N SER A 853 -0.38 -2.47 -11.12
CA SER A 853 -1.19 -2.12 -12.27
C SER A 853 -0.68 -2.83 -13.53
N GLY A 854 -1.58 -3.12 -14.47
CA GLY A 854 -1.27 -3.88 -15.68
C GLY A 854 -1.48 -5.39 -15.56
N GLU A 855 -2.36 -5.82 -14.65
CA GLU A 855 -2.95 -7.16 -14.73
C GLU A 855 -3.70 -7.34 -16.07
N LYS A 856 -3.91 -8.60 -16.47
CA LYS A 856 -4.81 -8.89 -17.60
C LYS A 856 -6.16 -8.20 -17.32
N PRO A 857 -6.84 -7.63 -18.35
CA PRO A 857 -8.18 -7.06 -18.21
C PRO A 857 -9.06 -7.99 -17.38
N LEU A 858 -9.95 -7.46 -16.55
CA LEU A 858 -10.72 -8.27 -15.61
C LEU A 858 -11.46 -9.41 -16.35
N VAL A 859 -11.96 -9.08 -17.54
CA VAL A 859 -12.64 -10.00 -18.47
C VAL A 859 -11.77 -11.17 -18.96
N MET A 860 -10.45 -11.10 -18.82
CA MET A 860 -9.50 -12.16 -19.20
C MET A 860 -9.04 -13.01 -18.03
N GLN A 861 -9.44 -12.67 -16.79
CA GLN A 861 -9.08 -13.41 -15.59
C GLN A 861 -10.09 -14.54 -15.32
N HIS A 862 -9.64 -15.68 -14.80
CA HIS A 862 -10.55 -16.73 -14.34
C HIS A 862 -11.12 -16.33 -12.96
N PRO A 863 -12.43 -16.49 -12.68
CA PRO A 863 -13.48 -17.09 -13.50
C PRO A 863 -14.24 -16.11 -14.41
N VAL A 864 -13.93 -14.81 -14.34
CA VAL A 864 -14.64 -13.76 -15.08
C VAL A 864 -14.68 -14.01 -16.58
N HIS A 865 -13.59 -14.47 -17.18
CA HIS A 865 -13.54 -14.81 -18.60
C HIS A 865 -14.58 -15.86 -18.98
N THR A 866 -14.75 -16.90 -18.16
CA THR A 866 -15.76 -17.93 -18.39
C THR A 866 -17.16 -17.34 -18.30
N LEU A 867 -17.43 -16.52 -17.28
CA LEU A 867 -18.73 -15.88 -17.08
C LEU A 867 -19.07 -14.90 -18.19
N TRP A 868 -18.12 -14.06 -18.59
CA TRP A 868 -18.30 -13.12 -19.68
C TRP A 868 -18.64 -13.81 -21.00
N ARG A 869 -17.93 -14.89 -21.34
CA ARG A 869 -18.20 -15.68 -22.56
C ARG A 869 -19.54 -16.40 -22.50
N PHE A 870 -19.89 -16.93 -21.33
CA PHE A 870 -21.19 -17.54 -21.10
C PHE A 870 -22.33 -16.52 -21.27
N LEU A 871 -22.21 -15.34 -20.66
CA LEU A 871 -23.22 -14.28 -20.71
C LEU A 871 -23.36 -13.71 -22.12
N LEU A 872 -22.27 -13.55 -22.88
CA LEU A 872 -22.34 -13.19 -24.30
C LEU A 872 -23.10 -14.23 -25.13
N ALA A 873 -22.82 -15.52 -24.93
CA ALA A 873 -23.52 -16.59 -25.62
C ALA A 873 -25.01 -16.68 -25.25
N ALA A 874 -25.36 -16.37 -24.00
CA ALA A 874 -26.75 -16.32 -23.53
C ALA A 874 -27.50 -15.08 -24.01
N ALA A 875 -26.86 -13.91 -24.03
CA ALA A 875 -27.45 -12.64 -24.47
C ALA A 875 -27.65 -12.57 -25.99
N TYR A 876 -26.80 -13.28 -26.75
CA TYR A 876 -26.80 -13.31 -28.21
C TYR A 876 -26.92 -14.74 -28.77
N PRO A 877 -28.03 -15.46 -28.52
CA PRO A 877 -28.16 -16.89 -28.86
C PRO A 877 -28.19 -17.19 -30.36
N LYS A 878 -28.43 -16.16 -31.19
CA LYS A 878 -28.41 -16.26 -32.66
C LYS A 878 -27.00 -16.16 -33.24
N GLU A 879 -26.02 -15.70 -32.47
CA GLU A 879 -24.64 -15.53 -32.90
C GLU A 879 -23.81 -16.77 -32.57
N PRO A 880 -23.47 -17.62 -33.56
CA PRO A 880 -22.75 -18.87 -33.31
C PRO A 880 -21.35 -18.66 -32.72
N HIS A 881 -20.69 -17.52 -33.01
CA HIS A 881 -19.33 -17.23 -32.57
C HIS A 881 -19.17 -17.36 -31.04
N TYR A 882 -20.01 -16.70 -30.25
CA TYR A 882 -19.90 -16.74 -28.79
C TYR A 882 -20.20 -18.10 -28.20
N ARG A 883 -21.20 -18.81 -28.76
CA ARG A 883 -21.52 -20.17 -28.34
C ARG A 883 -20.32 -21.10 -28.55
N GLU A 884 -19.66 -21.01 -29.69
CA GLU A 884 -18.50 -21.84 -30.00
C GLU A 884 -17.30 -21.52 -29.08
N LEU A 885 -17.04 -20.24 -28.83
CA LEU A 885 -15.96 -19.82 -27.93
C LEU A 885 -16.18 -20.28 -26.50
N TYR A 886 -17.40 -20.11 -25.96
CA TYR A 886 -17.74 -20.61 -24.63
C TYR A 886 -17.57 -22.14 -24.52
N LEU A 887 -18.05 -22.88 -25.52
CA LEU A 887 -17.93 -24.35 -25.53
C LEU A 887 -16.49 -24.84 -25.77
N ALA A 888 -15.60 -23.99 -26.28
CA ALA A 888 -14.18 -24.28 -26.47
C ALA A 888 -13.33 -23.93 -25.24
N LEU A 889 -13.91 -23.31 -24.19
CA LEU A 889 -13.16 -22.98 -22.98
C LEU A 889 -12.73 -24.25 -22.22
N PRO A 890 -11.51 -24.25 -21.65
CA PRO A 890 -11.07 -25.33 -20.76
C PRO A 890 -12.06 -25.54 -19.61
N GLY A 891 -12.41 -26.80 -19.33
CA GLY A 891 -13.35 -27.17 -18.26
C GLY A 891 -14.83 -27.15 -18.64
N ILE A 892 -15.20 -26.69 -19.85
CA ILE A 892 -16.59 -26.74 -20.34
C ILE A 892 -16.80 -27.99 -21.19
N GLU A 893 -17.57 -28.95 -20.69
CA GLU A 893 -17.98 -30.11 -21.49
C GLU A 893 -19.02 -29.72 -22.55
N GLY A 894 -18.71 -29.97 -23.84
CA GLY A 894 -19.54 -29.50 -24.96
C GLY A 894 -21.02 -29.91 -24.95
N LYS A 895 -21.40 -31.03 -24.31
CA LYS A 895 -22.81 -31.42 -24.11
C LYS A 895 -23.45 -30.72 -22.90
N LYS A 896 -22.77 -30.69 -21.74
CA LYS A 896 -23.26 -30.03 -20.54
C LYS A 896 -23.37 -28.51 -20.73
N GLY A 897 -22.38 -27.87 -21.34
CA GLY A 897 -22.40 -26.43 -21.63
C GLY A 897 -23.55 -26.01 -22.55
N LYS A 898 -23.94 -26.85 -23.53
CA LYS A 898 -25.13 -26.60 -24.37
C LYS A 898 -26.43 -26.69 -23.57
N THR A 899 -26.53 -27.64 -22.65
CA THR A 899 -27.70 -27.76 -21.76
C THR A 899 -27.81 -26.54 -20.85
N VAL A 900 -26.69 -26.15 -20.24
CA VAL A 900 -26.60 -24.99 -19.35
C VAL A 900 -27.02 -23.69 -20.05
N LEU A 901 -26.54 -23.45 -21.28
CA LEU A 901 -26.96 -22.30 -22.09
C LEU A 901 -28.45 -22.30 -22.41
N ARG A 902 -29.05 -23.48 -22.65
CA ARG A 902 -30.49 -23.60 -22.97
C ARG A 902 -31.38 -23.37 -21.74
N SER A 903 -30.91 -23.71 -20.54
CA SER A 903 -31.66 -23.54 -19.30
C SER A 903 -31.49 -22.16 -18.66
N PHE A 904 -30.51 -21.36 -19.11
CA PHE A 904 -30.22 -20.06 -18.51
C PHE A 904 -31.11 -18.94 -19.08
N SER A 905 -31.61 -18.09 -18.18
CA SER A 905 -32.41 -16.91 -18.55
C SER A 905 -31.57 -15.64 -18.36
N PRO A 906 -31.28 -14.86 -19.43
CA PRO A 906 -30.49 -13.62 -19.34
C PRO A 906 -31.31 -12.40 -18.85
N ASN A 907 -32.55 -12.61 -18.41
CA ASN A 907 -33.45 -11.53 -17.99
C ASN A 907 -33.36 -11.29 -16.47
N GLY A 908 -33.48 -10.02 -16.06
CA GLY A 908 -33.45 -9.57 -14.66
C GLY A 908 -32.43 -8.45 -14.43
N PRO A 909 -32.29 -7.97 -13.19
CA PRO A 909 -31.18 -7.11 -12.77
C PRO A 909 -29.82 -7.74 -13.13
N VAL A 910 -28.87 -6.93 -13.59
CA VAL A 910 -27.58 -7.42 -14.08
C VAL A 910 -26.83 -8.20 -13.01
N GLU A 911 -26.83 -7.71 -11.77
CA GLU A 911 -26.22 -8.37 -10.61
C GLU A 911 -26.76 -9.80 -10.41
N GLU A 912 -28.09 -9.97 -10.36
CA GLU A 912 -28.72 -11.29 -10.21
C GLU A 912 -28.44 -12.23 -11.39
N VAL A 913 -28.34 -11.71 -12.61
CA VAL A 913 -27.99 -12.51 -13.80
C VAL A 913 -26.55 -13.00 -13.70
N VAL A 914 -25.61 -12.14 -13.31
CA VAL A 914 -24.19 -12.50 -13.14
C VAL A 914 -24.01 -13.50 -12.00
N GLN A 915 -24.72 -13.31 -10.88
CA GLN A 915 -24.66 -14.21 -9.74
C GLN A 915 -25.18 -15.62 -10.08
N ARG A 916 -26.34 -15.71 -10.75
CA ARG A 916 -26.85 -17.01 -11.26
C ARG A 916 -25.89 -17.67 -12.24
N ALA A 917 -25.22 -16.89 -13.09
CA ALA A 917 -24.20 -17.43 -14.00
C ALA A 917 -23.00 -18.01 -13.22
N ALA A 918 -22.55 -17.33 -12.15
CA ALA A 918 -21.50 -17.84 -11.26
C ALA A 918 -21.89 -19.15 -10.57
N GLU A 919 -23.10 -19.20 -10.01
CA GLU A 919 -23.64 -20.39 -9.33
C GLU A 919 -23.70 -21.62 -10.24
N ILE A 920 -24.21 -21.45 -11.46
CA ILE A 920 -24.33 -22.54 -12.45
C ILE A 920 -22.98 -23.15 -12.84
N HIS A 921 -21.92 -22.34 -12.82
CA HIS A 921 -20.55 -22.79 -13.11
C HIS A 921 -19.80 -23.24 -11.85
N SER A 922 -20.47 -23.30 -10.71
CA SER A 922 -19.88 -23.61 -9.40
C SER A 922 -18.73 -22.67 -9.02
N PHE A 923 -18.73 -21.43 -9.53
CA PHE A 923 -17.77 -20.42 -9.13
C PHE A 923 -18.25 -19.74 -7.87
N ASN A 924 -17.43 -19.79 -6.82
CA ASN A 924 -17.76 -19.21 -5.53
C ASN A 924 -16.61 -18.35 -5.00
N VAL A 925 -16.95 -17.53 -4.00
CA VAL A 925 -16.03 -16.59 -3.33
C VAL A 925 -15.14 -17.31 -2.30
N SER A 926 -15.28 -18.63 -2.13
CA SER A 926 -14.50 -19.44 -1.19
C SER A 926 -13.21 -20.01 -1.78
N ASN A 927 -13.10 -20.19 -3.10
CA ASN A 927 -11.84 -20.62 -3.72
C ASN A 927 -10.88 -19.42 -3.88
N GLU A 928 -9.64 -19.57 -3.42
CA GLU A 928 -8.64 -18.52 -3.32
C GLU A 928 -8.25 -17.93 -4.69
N GLU A 929 -8.20 -18.75 -5.75
CA GLU A 929 -7.89 -18.29 -7.11
C GLU A 929 -9.05 -17.54 -7.78
N THR A 930 -10.30 -17.84 -7.42
CA THR A 930 -11.49 -17.27 -8.09
C THR A 930 -12.11 -16.09 -7.35
N ARG A 931 -11.74 -15.89 -6.08
CA ARG A 931 -12.36 -14.95 -5.16
C ARG A 931 -12.24 -13.48 -5.61
N GLU A 932 -11.02 -13.06 -5.93
CA GLU A 932 -10.72 -11.64 -6.20
C GLU A 932 -11.35 -11.16 -7.52
N PRO A 933 -11.19 -11.87 -8.66
CA PRO A 933 -11.73 -11.42 -9.93
C PRO A 933 -13.27 -11.46 -9.94
N LEU A 934 -13.87 -12.49 -9.33
CA LEU A 934 -15.33 -12.59 -9.24
C LEU A 934 -15.93 -11.45 -8.39
N ARG A 935 -15.29 -11.10 -7.27
CA ARG A 935 -15.70 -9.96 -6.44
C ARG A 935 -15.71 -8.66 -7.24
N ARG A 936 -14.62 -8.38 -7.96
CA ARG A 936 -14.52 -7.17 -8.81
C ARG A 936 -15.60 -7.10 -9.88
N LEU A 937 -15.99 -8.25 -10.47
CA LEU A 937 -17.09 -8.29 -11.42
C LEU A 937 -18.42 -7.91 -10.76
N LEU A 938 -18.69 -8.40 -9.55
CA LEU A 938 -19.92 -8.08 -8.81
C LEU A 938 -19.97 -6.60 -8.39
N ASP A 939 -18.86 -6.03 -7.92
CA ASP A 939 -18.77 -4.59 -7.59
C ASP A 939 -19.08 -3.69 -8.80
N LEU A 940 -18.68 -4.12 -10.01
CA LEU A 940 -19.04 -3.44 -11.25
C LEU A 940 -20.55 -3.52 -11.53
N THR A 941 -21.21 -4.63 -11.21
CA THR A 941 -22.66 -4.77 -11.40
C THR A 941 -23.46 -3.89 -10.44
N ALA A 942 -23.05 -3.78 -9.16
CA ALA A 942 -23.75 -2.99 -8.15
C ALA A 942 -23.83 -1.50 -8.50
N ASN A 943 -22.82 -0.98 -9.19
CA ASN A 943 -22.74 0.43 -9.60
C ASN A 943 -23.23 0.68 -11.03
N PHE A 944 -23.77 -0.33 -11.72
CA PHE A 944 -24.13 -0.23 -13.13
C PHE A 944 -25.63 0.03 -13.33
N ALA A 945 -25.95 1.19 -13.90
CA ALA A 945 -27.30 1.49 -14.37
C ALA A 945 -27.47 1.06 -15.84
N GLY A 946 -28.24 0.01 -16.09
CA GLY A 946 -28.55 -0.45 -17.45
C GLY A 946 -29.03 -1.90 -17.53
N ASN A 947 -29.19 -2.40 -18.75
CA ASN A 947 -29.52 -3.80 -19.02
C ASN A 947 -28.25 -4.64 -19.24
N LEU A 948 -28.41 -5.97 -19.30
CA LEU A 948 -27.30 -6.91 -19.48
C LEU A 948 -26.47 -6.61 -20.74
N LYS A 949 -27.09 -6.22 -21.86
CA LYS A 949 -26.34 -5.94 -23.09
C LYS A 949 -25.44 -4.71 -22.95
N ALA A 950 -25.95 -3.65 -22.33
CA ALA A 950 -25.15 -2.46 -22.03
C ALA A 950 -24.00 -2.77 -21.07
N PHE A 951 -24.21 -3.70 -20.12
CA PHE A 951 -23.15 -4.17 -19.23
C PHE A 951 -22.09 -4.99 -19.98
N LEU A 952 -22.50 -5.85 -20.92
CA LEU A 952 -21.59 -6.61 -21.77
C LEU A 952 -20.80 -5.69 -22.72
N ASP A 953 -21.42 -4.63 -23.24
CA ASP A 953 -20.72 -3.60 -24.03
C ASP A 953 -19.65 -2.91 -23.17
N LEU A 954 -19.96 -2.54 -21.91
CA LEU A 954 -18.98 -2.00 -20.97
C LEU A 954 -17.79 -2.95 -20.76
N LEU A 955 -18.05 -4.24 -20.55
CA LEU A 955 -17.01 -5.26 -20.38
C LEU A 955 -16.16 -5.44 -21.65
N SER A 956 -16.78 -5.41 -22.82
CA SER A 956 -16.09 -5.50 -24.12
C SER A 956 -15.22 -4.28 -24.43
N MET A 957 -15.46 -3.14 -23.77
CA MET A 957 -14.65 -1.93 -23.85
C MET A 957 -13.51 -1.87 -22.81
N ASP A 958 -13.41 -2.84 -21.89
CA ASP A 958 -12.35 -2.86 -20.86
C ASP A 958 -10.96 -3.09 -21.49
N ARG A 959 -10.05 -2.15 -21.27
CA ARG A 959 -8.67 -2.19 -21.78
C ARG A 959 -7.63 -2.54 -20.69
N GLY A 960 -8.05 -2.84 -19.45
CA GLY A 960 -7.15 -3.17 -18.33
C GLY A 960 -6.35 -1.98 -17.76
N ILE A 961 -6.55 -0.77 -18.30
CA ILE A 961 -5.93 0.49 -17.82
C ILE A 961 -6.76 1.09 -16.67
N ASP A 962 -8.01 0.66 -16.52
CA ASP A 962 -9.03 1.24 -15.63
C ASP A 962 -9.04 0.66 -14.20
N HIS A 963 -8.00 -0.09 -13.79
CA HIS A 963 -8.01 -0.74 -12.47
C HIS A 963 -7.94 0.27 -11.31
N GLN A 964 -8.92 0.12 -10.41
CA GLN A 964 -9.28 1.03 -9.34
C GLN A 964 -8.26 1.08 -8.20
N VAL A 965 -8.35 2.20 -7.47
CA VAL A 965 -7.73 2.48 -6.17
C VAL A 965 -8.10 1.37 -5.19
N LEU A 966 -7.15 0.49 -4.88
CA LEU A 966 -7.27 -0.36 -3.68
C LEU A 966 -7.17 0.56 -2.45
N ALA A 967 -8.06 0.34 -1.48
CA ALA A 967 -8.01 1.06 -0.20
C ALA A 967 -6.70 0.73 0.56
N GLY A 968 -6.14 1.76 1.20
CA GLY A 968 -4.93 1.67 2.02
C GLY A 968 -3.68 2.30 1.38
N ASP A 969 -2.73 2.66 2.22
CA ASP A 969 -1.43 3.24 1.87
C ASP A 969 -0.50 2.15 1.32
N ARG A 970 -0.20 2.16 0.00
CA ARG A 970 0.55 1.08 -0.67
C ARG A 970 1.49 1.56 -1.76
N VAL A 971 2.62 0.87 -1.94
CA VAL A 971 3.57 1.15 -3.03
C VAL A 971 2.95 0.77 -4.38
N ALA A 972 3.01 1.67 -5.36
CA ALA A 972 2.45 1.43 -6.69
C ALA A 972 3.48 0.81 -7.64
N LEU A 973 3.22 -0.40 -8.16
CA LEU A 973 4.04 -1.08 -9.18
C LEU A 973 3.33 -1.00 -10.53
N MET A 974 3.93 -0.38 -11.55
CA MET A 974 3.25 -0.27 -12.84
C MET A 974 4.18 -0.03 -14.03
N SER A 975 3.63 -0.20 -15.23
CA SER A 975 4.36 0.18 -16.44
C SER A 975 4.44 1.71 -16.59
N LEU A 976 5.47 2.21 -17.29
CA LEU A 976 5.60 3.63 -17.65
C LEU A 976 4.34 4.17 -18.36
N HIS A 977 3.70 3.35 -19.19
CA HIS A 977 2.44 3.71 -19.87
C HIS A 977 1.27 3.87 -18.89
N ALA A 978 1.16 2.97 -17.91
CA ALA A 978 0.10 3.01 -16.90
C ALA A 978 0.26 4.18 -15.92
N ALA A 979 1.48 4.72 -15.79
CA ALA A 979 1.75 5.88 -14.95
C ALA A 979 1.27 7.22 -15.55
N LYS A 980 0.87 7.25 -16.82
CA LYS A 980 0.38 8.48 -17.48
C LYS A 980 -0.81 9.05 -16.70
N GLY A 981 -0.78 10.35 -16.44
CA GLY A 981 -1.78 11.06 -15.64
C GLY A 981 -1.59 10.98 -14.12
N LEU A 982 -0.75 10.08 -13.60
CA LEU A 982 -0.49 9.92 -12.16
C LEU A 982 0.75 10.70 -11.69
N GLU A 983 0.98 10.77 -10.37
CA GLU A 983 2.13 11.46 -9.76
C GLU A 983 2.41 10.98 -8.32
N TRP A 984 3.68 11.00 -7.92
CA TRP A 984 4.15 10.57 -6.59
C TRP A 984 5.32 11.43 -6.09
N PRO A 985 5.46 11.67 -4.78
CA PRO A 985 6.68 12.21 -4.18
C PRO A 985 7.95 11.50 -4.64
N PHE A 986 7.95 10.16 -4.60
CA PHE A 986 9.09 9.33 -4.96
C PHE A 986 8.75 8.38 -6.11
N VAL A 987 9.59 8.36 -7.13
CA VAL A 987 9.44 7.46 -8.27
C VAL A 987 10.75 6.73 -8.53
N PHE A 988 10.68 5.42 -8.60
CA PHE A 988 11.74 4.55 -9.09
C PHE A 988 11.43 4.20 -10.55
N ILE A 989 12.35 4.40 -11.48
CA ILE A 989 12.29 3.83 -12.82
C ILE A 989 13.37 2.75 -12.89
N THR A 990 12.93 1.49 -12.95
CA THR A 990 13.80 0.31 -12.92
C THR A 990 14.01 -0.26 -14.32
N GLY A 991 15.14 -0.94 -14.51
CA GLY A 991 15.54 -1.50 -15.80
C GLY A 991 15.75 -0.43 -16.88
N CYS A 992 16.39 0.69 -16.53
CA CYS A 992 16.95 1.65 -17.48
C CYS A 992 18.15 1.02 -18.21
N GLU A 993 17.86 0.04 -19.06
CA GLU A 993 18.82 -0.86 -19.71
C GLU A 993 18.71 -0.77 -21.23
N GLU A 994 19.84 -0.90 -21.92
CA GLU A 994 19.87 -1.05 -23.37
C GLU A 994 19.04 -2.28 -23.78
N GLY A 995 18.09 -2.06 -24.71
CA GLY A 995 17.12 -3.05 -25.18
C GLY A 995 15.80 -3.11 -24.41
N LEU A 996 15.75 -2.59 -23.17
CA LEU A 996 14.50 -2.39 -22.43
C LEU A 996 13.98 -0.97 -22.53
N LEU A 997 14.84 0.02 -22.33
CA LEU A 997 14.48 1.43 -22.44
C LEU A 997 15.63 2.17 -23.13
N PRO A 998 15.61 2.35 -24.46
CA PRO A 998 14.50 2.06 -25.37
C PRO A 998 14.29 0.56 -25.62
N CYS A 999 13.02 0.17 -25.83
CA CYS A 999 12.65 -1.22 -26.05
C CYS A 999 12.95 -1.67 -27.50
N THR A 1000 13.95 -2.55 -27.68
CA THR A 1000 14.30 -3.12 -29.00
C THR A 1000 14.06 -4.63 -29.10
N ILE A 1001 13.69 -5.28 -27.98
CA ILE A 1001 13.52 -6.74 -27.89
C ILE A 1001 12.44 -7.27 -28.87
N PHE A 1002 11.48 -6.42 -29.28
CA PHE A 1002 10.38 -6.79 -30.19
C PHE A 1002 10.58 -6.30 -31.63
N GLY A 1003 11.76 -5.79 -32.00
CA GLY A 1003 12.12 -5.41 -33.37
C GLY A 1003 11.86 -3.93 -33.69
N GLU A 1004 10.61 -3.55 -33.96
CA GLU A 1004 10.27 -2.15 -34.27
C GLU A 1004 10.37 -1.27 -33.03
N MET A 1005 11.15 -0.18 -33.13
CA MET A 1005 11.36 0.80 -32.09
C MET A 1005 11.24 2.19 -32.72
N ASP A 1006 10.30 3.00 -32.21
CA ASP A 1006 10.30 4.44 -32.40
C ASP A 1006 11.08 5.07 -31.24
N GLU A 1007 12.30 5.50 -31.51
CA GLU A 1007 13.19 6.09 -30.51
C GLU A 1007 12.58 7.37 -29.89
N GLU A 1008 11.87 8.17 -30.68
CA GLU A 1008 11.24 9.40 -30.22
C GLU A 1008 10.04 9.10 -29.31
N GLU A 1009 9.26 8.05 -29.61
CA GLU A 1009 8.20 7.58 -28.71
C GLU A 1009 8.78 7.03 -27.39
N GLU A 1010 9.87 6.26 -27.44
CA GLU A 1010 10.53 5.76 -26.22
C GLU A 1010 11.16 6.88 -25.38
N LYS A 1011 11.68 7.95 -26.00
CA LYS A 1011 12.10 9.17 -25.30
C LYS A 1011 10.92 9.88 -24.62
N ARG A 1012 9.77 10.02 -25.31
CA ARG A 1012 8.53 10.56 -24.72
C ARG A 1012 8.04 9.69 -23.57
N LEU A 1013 8.14 8.37 -23.68
CA LEU A 1013 7.79 7.44 -22.60
C LEU A 1013 8.68 7.63 -21.38
N PHE A 1014 10.00 7.78 -21.57
CA PHE A 1014 10.91 8.06 -20.47
C PHE A 1014 10.65 9.44 -19.85
N TYR A 1015 10.42 10.46 -20.66
CA TYR A 1015 10.00 11.80 -20.23
C TYR A 1015 8.73 11.77 -19.36
N VAL A 1016 7.71 11.01 -19.78
CA VAL A 1016 6.48 10.80 -19.00
C VAL A 1016 6.81 10.20 -17.65
N GLY A 1017 7.63 9.14 -17.61
CA GLY A 1017 8.08 8.48 -16.38
C GLY A 1017 8.78 9.42 -15.40
N MET A 1018 9.78 10.18 -15.89
CA MET A 1018 10.54 11.12 -15.08
C MET A 1018 9.63 12.20 -14.47
N THR A 1019 8.67 12.70 -15.25
CA THR A 1019 7.74 13.77 -14.83
C THR A 1019 6.56 13.27 -13.99
N ARG A 1020 6.57 11.99 -13.57
CA ARG A 1020 5.67 11.48 -12.51
C ARG A 1020 6.20 11.81 -11.11
N ALA A 1021 7.52 11.97 -10.99
CA ALA A 1021 8.19 12.28 -9.74
C ALA A 1021 7.95 13.74 -9.34
N ARG A 1022 7.52 13.96 -8.09
CA ARG A 1022 7.36 15.30 -7.52
C ARG A 1022 8.64 15.79 -6.85
N LYS A 1023 9.28 14.95 -6.04
CA LYS A 1023 10.43 15.34 -5.20
C LYS A 1023 11.72 14.66 -5.64
N THR A 1024 11.76 13.33 -5.60
CA THR A 1024 12.98 12.55 -5.90
C THR A 1024 12.70 11.48 -6.93
N LEU A 1025 13.61 11.37 -7.90
CA LEU A 1025 13.58 10.39 -8.97
C LEU A 1025 14.77 9.45 -8.81
N PHE A 1026 14.51 8.15 -8.77
CA PHE A 1026 15.52 7.10 -8.75
C PHE A 1026 15.53 6.39 -10.10
N LEU A 1027 16.70 6.27 -10.72
CA LEU A 1027 16.92 5.57 -11.98
C LEU A 1027 17.86 4.40 -11.73
N SER A 1028 17.46 3.19 -12.08
CA SER A 1028 18.31 2.00 -11.86
C SER A 1028 18.40 1.10 -13.09
N HIS A 1029 19.50 0.35 -13.15
CA HIS A 1029 19.72 -0.68 -14.16
C HIS A 1029 20.39 -1.90 -13.53
N ALA A 1030 20.15 -3.06 -14.12
CA ALA A 1030 20.83 -4.32 -13.78
C ALA A 1030 21.72 -4.77 -14.94
N LYS A 1031 22.96 -5.19 -14.63
CA LYS A 1031 23.88 -5.74 -15.63
C LYS A 1031 23.38 -7.06 -16.24
N SER A 1032 22.64 -7.84 -15.46
CA SER A 1032 22.03 -9.09 -15.89
C SER A 1032 20.59 -9.24 -15.41
N ARG A 1033 19.70 -9.66 -16.31
CA ARG A 1033 18.28 -9.88 -16.00
C ARG A 1033 17.75 -11.13 -16.70
N ILE A 1034 16.89 -11.88 -16.03
CA ILE A 1034 16.13 -12.97 -16.67
C ILE A 1034 14.75 -12.41 -17.05
N LEU A 1035 14.40 -12.47 -18.33
CA LEU A 1035 13.08 -12.11 -18.84
C LEU A 1035 12.51 -13.26 -19.68
N SER A 1036 11.33 -13.75 -19.30
CA SER A 1036 10.64 -14.86 -19.99
C SER A 1036 11.53 -16.08 -20.22
N GLY A 1037 12.35 -16.43 -19.22
CA GLY A 1037 13.29 -17.56 -19.26
C GLY A 1037 14.60 -17.31 -20.03
N ARG A 1038 14.81 -16.12 -20.59
CA ARG A 1038 16.06 -15.74 -21.27
C ARG A 1038 16.89 -14.80 -20.41
N THR A 1039 18.18 -15.09 -20.28
CA THR A 1039 19.14 -14.19 -19.62
C THR A 1039 19.61 -13.12 -20.59
N LEU A 1040 19.34 -11.86 -20.26
CA LEU A 1040 19.86 -10.68 -20.93
C LEU A 1040 21.05 -10.14 -20.15
N GLN A 1041 22.11 -9.78 -20.87
CA GLN A 1041 23.20 -8.94 -20.36
C GLN A 1041 23.03 -7.59 -21.03
N SER A 1042 22.87 -6.54 -20.22
CA SER A 1042 22.51 -5.21 -20.73
C SER A 1042 23.42 -4.15 -20.15
N ASN A 1043 23.81 -3.20 -21.02
CA ASN A 1043 24.44 -1.96 -20.62
C ASN A 1043 23.40 -0.98 -20.04
N PRO A 1044 23.82 0.08 -19.33
CA PRO A 1044 22.91 1.18 -18.99
C PRO A 1044 22.24 1.74 -20.24
N SER A 1045 21.00 2.19 -20.09
CA SER A 1045 20.24 2.84 -21.16
C SER A 1045 21.00 4.03 -21.75
N PRO A 1046 21.01 4.19 -23.09
CA PRO A 1046 21.58 5.38 -23.72
C PRO A 1046 20.85 6.66 -23.33
N PHE A 1047 19.61 6.60 -22.83
CA PHE A 1047 18.91 7.80 -22.36
C PHE A 1047 19.49 8.36 -21.06
N LEU A 1048 20.19 7.55 -20.26
CA LEU A 1048 20.83 8.03 -19.03
C LEU A 1048 21.99 8.98 -19.32
N THR A 1049 22.71 8.79 -20.45
CA THR A 1049 23.84 9.65 -20.83
C THR A 1049 23.40 11.03 -21.34
N LEU A 1050 22.12 11.19 -21.68
CA LEU A 1050 21.52 12.46 -22.07
C LEU A 1050 21.25 13.38 -20.87
N ILE A 1051 21.33 12.86 -19.64
CA ILE A 1051 21.12 13.63 -18.41
C ILE A 1051 22.46 14.28 -18.02
N PRO A 1052 22.55 15.62 -17.94
CA PRO A 1052 23.77 16.31 -17.55
C PRO A 1052 24.30 15.88 -16.18
N GLU A 1053 25.63 15.74 -16.05
CA GLU A 1053 26.31 15.28 -14.81
C GLU A 1053 25.95 16.11 -13.57
N GLY A 1054 25.61 17.39 -13.72
CA GLY A 1054 25.21 18.26 -12.60
C GLY A 1054 23.78 18.03 -12.07
N LEU A 1055 22.99 17.17 -12.71
CA LEU A 1055 21.58 16.92 -12.34
C LEU A 1055 21.36 15.56 -11.67
N TRP A 1056 22.37 14.69 -11.63
CA TRP A 1056 22.26 13.36 -11.05
C TRP A 1056 23.42 13.03 -10.10
N ALA A 1057 23.18 12.10 -9.18
CA ALA A 1057 24.19 11.59 -8.26
C ALA A 1057 24.03 10.08 -8.05
N PRO A 1058 25.12 9.32 -7.83
CA PRO A 1058 25.02 7.90 -7.52
C PRO A 1058 24.35 7.71 -6.14
N LEU A 1059 23.44 6.75 -6.05
CA LEU A 1059 22.81 6.37 -4.79
C LEU A 1059 23.86 5.77 -3.84
N ALA A 1060 24.09 6.43 -2.71
CA ALA A 1060 24.97 5.92 -1.66
C ALA A 1060 24.32 4.73 -0.95
N ARG A 1061 24.87 3.52 -1.13
CA ARG A 1061 24.36 2.29 -0.52
C ARG A 1061 25.47 1.32 -0.14
N PRO A 1062 25.30 0.49 0.91
CA PRO A 1062 26.26 -0.54 1.26
C PRO A 1062 26.35 -1.64 0.19
N GLU A 1063 27.48 -2.37 0.15
CA GLU A 1063 27.65 -3.47 -0.79
C GLU A 1063 26.61 -4.57 -0.58
N TRP A 1064 25.94 -4.97 -1.67
CA TRP A 1064 24.97 -6.06 -1.62
C TRP A 1064 25.67 -7.38 -1.32
N LYS A 1065 25.33 -8.01 -0.18
CA LYS A 1065 25.76 -9.37 0.16
C LYS A 1065 24.67 -10.34 -0.27
N THR A 1066 24.98 -11.23 -1.20
CA THR A 1066 24.09 -12.34 -1.56
C THR A 1066 23.84 -13.17 -0.30
N ARG A 1067 22.61 -13.13 0.24
CA ARG A 1067 22.22 -14.06 1.31
C ARG A 1067 22.35 -15.47 0.73
N LYS A 1068 23.21 -16.29 1.33
CA LYS A 1068 23.28 -17.72 1.01
C LYS A 1068 21.85 -18.25 1.12
N LYS A 1069 21.35 -18.89 0.06
CA LYS A 1069 20.13 -19.70 0.18
C LYS A 1069 20.36 -20.60 1.38
N THR A 1070 19.60 -20.43 2.45
CA THR A 1070 19.37 -21.53 3.39
C THR A 1070 18.92 -22.68 2.51
N ASN A 1071 19.73 -23.73 2.44
CA ASN A 1071 19.48 -24.88 1.58
C ASN A 1071 18.00 -25.26 1.70
N ARG A 1072 17.28 -25.19 0.58
CA ARG A 1072 16.03 -25.91 0.41
C ARG A 1072 16.38 -27.38 0.55
N GLN A 1073 16.26 -27.91 1.76
CA GLN A 1073 16.16 -29.35 1.98
C GLN A 1073 14.70 -29.74 1.70
N LEU A 1074 14.35 -29.73 0.41
CA LEU A 1074 13.10 -30.25 -0.14
C LEU A 1074 13.41 -31.00 -1.45
N ASP A 1075 14.52 -31.74 -1.47
CA ASP A 1075 14.65 -32.93 -2.30
C ASP A 1075 14.92 -34.06 -1.29
N LEU A 1076 13.97 -35.00 -1.20
CA LEU A 1076 13.83 -36.07 -0.20
C LEU A 1076 12.88 -35.74 0.98
N PHE A 1077 11.62 -35.41 0.67
CA PHE A 1077 10.43 -36.07 1.23
C PHE A 1077 9.29 -36.01 0.22
#